data_AF-A0A9W4GZ65-F1
#
_entry.id   AF-A0A9W4GZ65-F1
#
_cell.length_a   1.000
_cell.length_b   1.000
_cell.length_c   1.000
_cell.angle_alpha   90.00
_cell.angle_beta   90.00
_cell.angle_gamma   90.00
#
_symmetry.space_group_name_H-M   'P 1'
#
loop_
_entity.id
_entity.type
_entity.pdbx_description
1 polymer ?
#
loop_
_entity_poly.entity_id
_entity_poly.type
_entity_poly.pdbx_seq_one_letter_code
_entity_poly.pdbx_strand_id
1 'polypeptide(L)'
;MNPPRVPVVEHHRLTLGGQLGQGGQGTVHEVANRRINRAAGGGWDVVYKEYAAAVLPSLQPDALLARAELVGELNAADAAWLCEKTAWPAAVVQRQGKTCGFLMRAVPDRFRFDFRTLHGTGSTRRLATMEYLLNDDAYVAGVGLTVSTRDRLAVLGDLAATLSRLHRLGITVGDLSPKNLLFSTSPQAECFLIDADAMRLRGTTVLPQAETPDWQVPDGEEKATGAGDVYKLALLAVRLIARDQTAADPDVLSAVAPALADLARCSLDTDRKRRPTPALWAEHLAAAVATASTVPAAAPTTAGPGTGPVLQTGRGPGSPRPGGPTATATAPAAATSGSTARARGWSALAASVAVVVVAIAGVATTHSGHSGSGSAAAATSATAEPAPEDTGFTDPADPDADPADPGLPDPDDTGDPDPAEPPASDTPEDPPTPDDPVADAEVGSCFYDRGTSGHADLEATDCTDGAFKVVDIFRGTTDLDACDDVDDNDESVSSSRNDRVLCLSYQSSGGTAYHADQGDCVYGTPGGSWGTVSCGTGNFKVLAAYRGTGDHTKCTSWPHYNEWKTFTVSHDSGLDVLLCLSMNYPDDAGYATQRECLLKSGSGGQATFTNVGSCAASNVVVTGRTSRYRAASFCGNDGWTTWEPTDYPALAYTVCWRST
;
A
#
# COMPACT_ATOMS: atom_id res chain seq x y z
N MET A 1 3.79 -32.69 26.08
CA MET A 1 2.99 -31.76 26.92
C MET A 1 1.69 -31.50 26.18
N ASN A 2 0.54 -31.38 26.86
CA ASN A 2 -0.70 -31.00 26.18
C ASN A 2 -0.66 -29.51 25.80
N PRO A 3 -1.04 -29.12 24.57
CA PRO A 3 -1.21 -27.72 24.22
C PRO A 3 -2.40 -27.11 24.99
N PRO A 4 -2.38 -25.79 25.26
CA PRO A 4 -3.41 -25.12 26.04
C PRO A 4 -4.71 -24.95 25.23
N ARG A 5 -5.55 -26.00 25.23
CA ARG A 5 -6.99 -25.84 24.98
C ARG A 5 -7.51 -24.77 25.98
N VAL A 6 -8.27 -23.76 25.59
CA VAL A 6 -9.37 -23.78 24.60
C VAL A 6 -9.50 -22.43 23.88
N PRO A 7 -9.47 -22.37 22.53
CA PRO A 7 -9.87 -21.20 21.75
C PRO A 7 -11.36 -21.21 21.34
N VAL A 8 -12.20 -22.05 21.93
CA VAL A 8 -13.62 -22.27 21.55
C VAL A 8 -14.56 -22.19 22.76
N VAL A 9 -15.43 -21.18 22.83
CA VAL A 9 -16.38 -20.98 23.93
C VAL A 9 -17.81 -21.30 23.50
N GLU A 10 -18.44 -22.23 24.22
CA GLU A 10 -19.88 -22.48 24.09
C GLU A 10 -20.70 -21.24 24.51
N HIS A 11 -21.55 -20.75 23.62
CA HIS A 11 -22.35 -19.52 23.75
C HIS A 11 -23.19 -19.51 25.04
N HIS A 12 -23.77 -20.66 25.42
CA HIS A 12 -24.58 -20.80 26.62
C HIS A 12 -23.82 -20.51 27.94
N ARG A 13 -22.48 -20.38 27.88
CA ARG A 13 -21.61 -20.03 29.01
C ARG A 13 -21.28 -18.54 29.08
N LEU A 14 -21.68 -17.74 28.09
CA LEU A 14 -21.50 -16.29 28.08
C LEU A 14 -22.63 -15.61 28.87
N THR A 15 -22.30 -14.59 29.64
CA THR A 15 -23.29 -13.67 30.22
C THR A 15 -23.21 -12.38 29.42
N LEU A 16 -24.14 -12.22 28.47
CA LEU A 16 -24.19 -11.05 27.60
C LEU A 16 -24.80 -9.85 28.33
N GLY A 17 -24.27 -8.66 28.06
CA GLY A 17 -24.80 -7.37 28.53
C GLY A 17 -25.58 -6.64 27.43
N GLY A 18 -25.33 -5.35 27.26
CA GLY A 18 -25.92 -4.54 26.19
C GLY A 18 -25.39 -4.89 24.79
N GLN A 19 -26.23 -4.68 23.78
CA GLN A 19 -25.79 -4.62 22.38
C GLN A 19 -25.07 -3.27 22.15
N LEU A 20 -23.81 -3.33 21.76
CA LEU A 20 -22.94 -2.17 21.53
C LEU A 20 -23.00 -1.66 20.09
N GLY A 21 -23.37 -2.51 19.14
CA GLY A 21 -23.42 -2.15 17.72
C GLY A 21 -23.97 -3.26 16.83
N GLN A 22 -24.23 -2.91 15.58
CA GLN A 22 -24.70 -3.81 14.53
C GLN A 22 -24.20 -3.31 13.16
N GLY A 23 -23.74 -4.23 12.32
CA GLY A 23 -23.28 -3.99 10.96
C GLY A 23 -23.75 -5.09 10.01
N GLY A 24 -23.36 -5.02 8.74
CA GLY A 24 -23.82 -5.96 7.71
C GLY A 24 -23.51 -7.44 7.99
N GLN A 25 -22.40 -7.71 8.69
CA GLN A 25 -21.97 -9.07 9.02
C GLN A 25 -22.50 -9.60 10.37
N GLY A 26 -23.05 -8.77 11.27
CA GLY A 26 -23.36 -9.22 12.63
C GLY A 26 -23.69 -8.15 13.67
N THR A 27 -23.75 -8.57 14.93
CA THR A 27 -24.02 -7.73 16.11
C THR A 27 -22.91 -7.88 17.14
N VAL A 28 -22.63 -6.82 17.93
CA VAL A 28 -21.59 -6.84 18.97
C VAL A 28 -22.23 -6.62 20.34
N HIS A 29 -21.93 -7.48 21.30
CA HIS A 29 -22.50 -7.50 22.66
C HIS A 29 -21.43 -7.43 23.74
N GLU A 30 -21.72 -6.79 24.87
CA GLU A 30 -20.89 -6.87 26.08
C GLU A 30 -20.85 -8.30 26.65
N VAL A 31 -19.76 -8.69 27.33
CA VAL A 31 -19.66 -9.98 28.02
C VAL A 31 -19.19 -9.80 29.47
N ALA A 32 -20.12 -9.88 30.41
CA ALA A 32 -19.88 -9.58 31.83
C ALA A 32 -19.08 -10.65 32.58
N ASN A 33 -18.92 -11.87 32.02
CA ASN A 33 -18.33 -13.02 32.73
C ASN A 33 -17.04 -13.57 32.11
N ARG A 34 -16.34 -12.81 31.25
CA ARG A 34 -15.07 -13.20 30.61
C ARG A 34 -14.07 -12.05 30.56
N ARG A 35 -12.78 -12.42 30.58
CA ARG A 35 -11.62 -11.55 30.37
C ARG A 35 -10.49 -12.33 29.71
N ILE A 36 -9.77 -11.70 28.79
CA ILE A 36 -8.59 -12.22 28.07
C ILE A 36 -7.28 -11.62 28.62
N ASN A 37 -6.14 -12.16 28.17
CA ASN A 37 -4.79 -11.75 28.59
C ASN A 37 -4.65 -11.50 30.11
N ARG A 38 -5.08 -12.47 30.93
CA ARG A 38 -5.17 -12.30 32.40
C ARG A 38 -3.83 -12.01 33.09
N ALA A 39 -2.71 -12.32 32.44
CA ALA A 39 -1.37 -11.96 32.92
C ALA A 39 -1.14 -10.44 32.92
N ALA A 40 -1.76 -9.69 32.00
CA ALA A 40 -1.70 -8.23 31.95
C ALA A 40 -2.73 -7.62 32.91
N GLY A 41 -2.30 -7.28 34.13
CA GLY A 41 -3.07 -6.41 35.05
C GLY A 41 -4.44 -6.94 35.50
N GLY A 42 -4.65 -8.26 35.52
CA GLY A 42 -5.94 -8.88 35.83
C GLY A 42 -6.82 -9.16 34.59
N GLY A 43 -6.32 -8.84 33.39
CA GLY A 43 -6.96 -9.14 32.12
C GLY A 43 -7.92 -8.07 31.63
N TRP A 44 -8.07 -8.04 30.31
CA TRP A 44 -8.91 -7.09 29.57
C TRP A 44 -10.33 -7.62 29.40
N ASP A 45 -11.31 -6.73 29.48
CA ASP A 45 -12.71 -7.02 29.16
C ASP A 45 -12.89 -7.38 27.68
N VAL A 46 -13.94 -8.15 27.38
CA VAL A 46 -14.24 -8.65 26.03
C VAL A 46 -15.66 -8.35 25.59
N VAL A 47 -15.82 -8.30 24.27
CA VAL A 47 -17.10 -8.23 23.57
C VAL A 47 -17.26 -9.46 22.70
N TYR A 48 -18.51 -9.81 22.39
CA TYR A 48 -18.89 -10.93 21.52
C TYR A 48 -19.43 -10.38 20.20
N LYS A 49 -18.74 -10.64 19.07
CA LYS A 49 -19.30 -10.43 17.71
C LYS A 49 -20.05 -11.70 17.31
N GLU A 50 -21.38 -11.62 17.20
CA GLU A 50 -22.25 -12.68 16.68
C GLU A 50 -22.52 -12.43 15.20
N TYR A 51 -22.24 -13.41 14.34
CA TYR A 51 -22.47 -13.31 12.90
C TYR A 51 -23.97 -13.37 12.57
N ALA A 52 -24.37 -12.56 11.59
CA ALA A 52 -25.71 -12.59 11.03
C ALA A 52 -25.97 -13.93 10.33
N ALA A 53 -27.19 -14.45 10.47
CA ALA A 53 -27.57 -15.76 9.90
C ALA A 53 -27.34 -15.85 8.37
N ALA A 54 -27.35 -14.73 7.66
CA ALA A 54 -27.09 -14.64 6.22
C ALA A 54 -25.62 -14.87 5.82
N VAL A 55 -24.64 -14.61 6.71
CA VAL A 55 -23.21 -14.81 6.40
C VAL A 55 -22.65 -16.15 6.90
N LEU A 56 -23.36 -16.83 7.81
CA LEU A 56 -22.97 -18.16 8.31
C LEU A 56 -22.72 -19.23 7.22
N PRO A 57 -23.42 -19.26 6.07
CA PRO A 57 -23.12 -20.22 4.99
C PRO A 57 -21.76 -20.01 4.31
N SER A 58 -21.24 -18.78 4.33
CA SER A 58 -19.95 -18.41 3.71
C SER A 58 -18.79 -18.36 4.70
N LEU A 59 -19.09 -18.51 6.01
CA LEU A 59 -18.15 -18.42 7.11
C LEU A 59 -17.16 -19.60 7.07
N GLN A 60 -15.86 -19.30 7.10
CA GLN A 60 -14.78 -20.29 7.20
C GLN A 60 -14.41 -20.52 8.67
N PRO A 61 -14.85 -21.61 9.33
CA PRO A 61 -14.71 -21.74 10.78
C PRO A 61 -13.26 -21.92 11.21
N ASP A 62 -12.48 -22.67 10.42
CA ASP A 62 -11.08 -22.97 10.71
C ASP A 62 -10.17 -21.75 10.50
N ALA A 63 -10.50 -20.87 9.55
CA ALA A 63 -9.81 -19.59 9.38
C ALA A 63 -10.04 -18.63 10.56
N LEU A 64 -11.22 -18.69 11.20
CA LEU A 64 -11.50 -17.94 12.43
C LEU A 64 -10.83 -18.57 13.65
N LEU A 65 -10.74 -19.91 13.69
CA LEU A 65 -10.00 -20.63 14.73
C LEU A 65 -8.51 -20.30 14.68
N ALA A 66 -7.88 -20.35 13.51
CA ALA A 66 -6.47 -19.99 13.31
C ALA A 66 -6.15 -18.55 13.76
N ARG A 67 -7.10 -17.60 13.60
CA ARG A 67 -6.96 -16.24 14.15
C ARG A 67 -6.95 -16.24 15.67
N ALA A 68 -7.84 -16.98 16.32
CA ALA A 68 -7.85 -17.12 17.78
C ALA A 68 -6.60 -17.84 18.32
N GLU A 69 -6.04 -18.79 17.57
CA GLU A 69 -4.85 -19.55 17.94
C GLU A 69 -3.54 -18.77 17.74
N LEU A 70 -3.48 -17.85 16.76
CA LEU A 70 -2.31 -16.97 16.49
C LEU A 70 -1.77 -16.27 17.76
N VAL A 71 -2.65 -15.83 18.66
CA VAL A 71 -2.26 -15.15 19.92
C VAL A 71 -1.42 -16.06 20.83
N GLY A 72 -1.54 -17.38 20.69
CA GLY A 72 -0.71 -18.39 21.37
C GLY A 72 0.50 -18.87 20.56
N GLU A 73 0.56 -18.61 19.24
CA GLU A 73 1.74 -18.85 18.41
C GLU A 73 2.80 -17.75 18.57
N LEU A 74 2.35 -16.50 18.70
CA LEU A 74 3.20 -15.32 18.78
C LEU A 74 4.00 -15.27 20.10
N ASN A 75 5.18 -14.65 20.06
CA ASN A 75 5.89 -14.31 21.28
C ASN A 75 5.07 -13.30 22.13
N ALA A 76 5.35 -13.24 23.43
CA ALA A 76 4.54 -12.44 24.37
C ALA A 76 4.46 -10.94 24.03
N ALA A 77 5.46 -10.36 23.34
CA ALA A 77 5.45 -8.95 22.96
C ALA A 77 4.59 -8.68 21.71
N ASP A 78 4.62 -9.57 20.71
CA ASP A 78 3.72 -9.49 19.56
C ASP A 78 2.27 -9.85 19.92
N ALA A 79 2.06 -10.89 20.73
CA ALA A 79 0.73 -11.28 21.22
C ALA A 79 0.05 -10.18 22.04
N ALA A 80 0.80 -9.51 22.94
CA ALA A 80 0.28 -8.39 23.71
C ALA A 80 0.02 -7.15 22.82
N TRP A 81 0.91 -6.85 21.89
CA TRP A 81 0.78 -5.71 20.97
C TRP A 81 -0.38 -5.87 19.98
N LEU A 82 -0.55 -7.03 19.37
CA LEU A 82 -1.63 -7.30 18.40
C LEU A 82 -2.99 -7.05 19.04
N CYS A 83 -3.17 -7.58 20.24
CA CYS A 83 -4.36 -7.38 21.05
C CYS A 83 -4.41 -6.01 21.78
N GLU A 84 -3.45 -5.12 21.59
CA GLU A 84 -3.48 -3.72 22.03
C GLU A 84 -3.78 -2.76 20.88
N LYS A 85 -3.35 -3.07 19.65
CA LYS A 85 -3.67 -2.29 18.45
C LYS A 85 -4.91 -2.74 17.70
N THR A 86 -5.47 -3.92 18.00
CA THR A 86 -6.62 -4.45 17.26
C THR A 86 -7.65 -5.13 18.17
N ALA A 87 -8.90 -5.20 17.70
CA ALA A 87 -9.95 -6.05 18.26
C ALA A 87 -9.79 -7.52 17.81
N TRP A 88 -8.58 -8.09 17.95
CA TRP A 88 -8.25 -9.42 17.44
C TRP A 88 -9.17 -10.53 18.01
N PRO A 89 -9.57 -11.54 17.21
CA PRO A 89 -10.25 -12.73 17.73
C PRO A 89 -9.40 -13.44 18.79
N ALA A 90 -9.98 -13.65 19.97
CA ALA A 90 -9.32 -14.29 21.12
C ALA A 90 -9.95 -15.62 21.52
N ALA A 91 -11.18 -15.90 21.08
CA ALA A 91 -11.79 -17.24 21.09
C ALA A 91 -12.98 -17.28 20.12
N VAL A 92 -13.08 -18.34 19.32
CA VAL A 92 -14.29 -18.71 18.57
C VAL A 92 -15.44 -18.94 19.54
N VAL A 93 -16.67 -18.61 19.16
CA VAL A 93 -17.90 -18.92 19.92
C VAL A 93 -18.78 -19.87 19.11
N GLN A 94 -19.29 -20.90 19.79
CA GLN A 94 -20.13 -21.93 19.17
C GLN A 94 -21.50 -22.04 19.86
N ARG A 95 -22.53 -22.34 19.08
CA ARG A 95 -23.85 -22.79 19.54
C ARG A 95 -24.02 -24.24 19.05
N GLN A 96 -24.11 -25.21 19.97
CA GLN A 96 -24.28 -26.63 19.63
C GLN A 96 -23.18 -27.17 18.69
N GLY A 97 -21.92 -26.81 18.95
CA GLY A 97 -20.77 -27.20 18.12
C GLY A 97 -20.65 -26.48 16.76
N LYS A 98 -21.60 -25.62 16.38
CA LYS A 98 -21.49 -24.77 15.18
C LYS A 98 -20.98 -23.38 15.53
N THR A 99 -19.97 -22.90 14.81
CA THR A 99 -19.45 -21.54 14.97
C THR A 99 -20.50 -20.50 14.62
N CYS A 100 -20.68 -19.52 15.50
CA CYS A 100 -21.67 -18.44 15.35
C CYS A 100 -21.09 -17.04 15.61
N GLY A 101 -19.83 -16.93 16.03
CA GLY A 101 -19.18 -15.65 16.33
C GLY A 101 -17.83 -15.84 17.02
N PHE A 102 -17.32 -14.79 17.67
CA PHE A 102 -16.08 -14.83 18.45
C PHE A 102 -16.04 -13.77 19.56
N LEU A 103 -15.19 -14.02 20.56
CA LEU A 103 -14.80 -13.06 21.59
C LEU A 103 -13.57 -12.26 21.13
N MET A 104 -13.57 -10.96 21.36
CA MET A 104 -12.46 -10.05 21.09
C MET A 104 -12.30 -9.00 22.21
N ARG A 105 -11.17 -8.30 22.26
CA ARG A 105 -10.94 -7.22 23.24
C ARG A 105 -12.02 -6.14 23.12
N ALA A 106 -12.57 -5.69 24.25
CA ALA A 106 -13.42 -4.51 24.29
C ALA A 106 -12.60 -3.25 23.96
N VAL A 107 -13.12 -2.38 23.09
CA VAL A 107 -12.45 -1.12 22.70
C VAL A 107 -12.10 -0.29 23.94
N PRO A 108 -10.81 0.03 24.19
CA PRO A 108 -10.39 0.79 25.37
C PRO A 108 -11.00 2.21 25.41
N ASP A 109 -11.32 2.72 26.61
CA ASP A 109 -11.99 4.02 26.79
C ASP A 109 -11.23 5.25 26.26
N ARG A 110 -9.93 5.11 25.98
CA ARG A 110 -9.09 6.12 25.32
C ARG A 110 -9.46 6.35 23.85
N PHE A 111 -10.06 5.35 23.18
CA PHE A 111 -10.62 5.44 21.82
C PHE A 111 -12.10 5.85 21.83
N ARG A 112 -12.53 6.59 22.86
CA ARG A 112 -13.88 7.10 23.02
C ARG A 112 -13.86 8.59 23.36
N PHE A 113 -14.89 9.32 22.95
CA PHE A 113 -15.06 10.75 23.25
C PHE A 113 -16.51 11.10 23.55
N ASP A 114 -16.70 12.28 24.15
CA ASP A 114 -17.99 12.78 24.60
C ASP A 114 -18.67 13.58 23.49
N PHE A 115 -19.13 12.87 22.45
CA PHE A 115 -19.74 13.43 21.25
C PHE A 115 -20.87 14.40 21.58
N ARG A 116 -20.73 15.64 21.11
CA ARG A 116 -21.69 16.73 21.28
C ARG A 116 -22.58 16.82 20.05
N THR A 117 -23.89 16.92 20.25
CA THR A 117 -24.82 17.19 19.16
C THR A 117 -24.73 18.65 18.72
N LEU A 118 -24.41 18.92 17.45
CA LEU A 118 -24.22 20.28 16.89
C LEU A 118 -25.41 21.25 17.11
N HIS A 119 -26.60 20.73 17.42
CA HIS A 119 -27.82 21.50 17.66
C HIS A 119 -28.54 21.11 18.97
N GLY A 120 -27.85 20.50 19.93
CA GLY A 120 -28.45 20.01 21.17
C GLY A 120 -27.53 20.10 22.39
N THR A 121 -28.13 20.19 23.58
CA THR A 121 -27.43 20.34 24.87
C THR A 121 -26.92 19.02 25.46
N GLY A 122 -27.12 17.90 24.76
CA GLY A 122 -26.68 16.57 25.19
C GLY A 122 -25.26 16.22 24.71
N SER A 123 -24.61 15.34 25.46
CA SER A 123 -23.41 14.64 25.03
C SER A 123 -23.57 13.14 25.25
N THR A 124 -22.92 12.33 24.42
CA THR A 124 -22.99 10.86 24.44
C THR A 124 -21.60 10.27 24.23
N ARG A 125 -21.24 9.23 24.98
CA ARG A 125 -19.95 8.55 24.79
C ARG A 125 -19.98 7.74 23.49
N ARG A 126 -19.15 8.08 22.52
CA ARG A 126 -19.03 7.38 21.21
C ARG A 126 -17.59 6.93 20.96
N LEU A 127 -17.41 5.95 20.08
CA LEU A 127 -16.09 5.58 19.58
C LEU A 127 -15.51 6.74 18.75
N ALA A 128 -14.22 6.99 18.86
CA ALA A 128 -13.49 7.99 18.07
C ALA A 128 -13.04 7.39 16.73
N THR A 129 -13.99 7.14 15.82
CA THR A 129 -13.71 6.72 14.43
C THR A 129 -13.03 7.83 13.63
N MET A 130 -12.10 7.47 12.74
CA MET A 130 -11.41 8.48 11.91
C MET A 130 -12.36 9.25 10.98
N GLU A 131 -13.57 8.73 10.71
CA GLU A 131 -14.60 9.37 9.88
C GLU A 131 -14.99 10.78 10.37
N TYR A 132 -14.84 11.10 11.66
CA TYR A 132 -15.06 12.45 12.18
C TYR A 132 -13.99 13.44 11.72
N LEU A 133 -12.76 12.97 11.49
CA LEU A 133 -11.63 13.82 11.13
C LEU A 133 -11.58 14.14 9.63
N LEU A 134 -12.31 13.40 8.79
CA LEU A 134 -12.45 13.65 7.36
C LEU A 134 -13.51 14.75 7.06
N ASN A 135 -13.65 15.71 7.97
CA ASN A 135 -14.52 16.88 7.88
C ASN A 135 -13.74 18.11 8.36
N ASP A 136 -14.26 19.30 8.07
CA ASP A 136 -13.65 20.56 8.49
C ASP A 136 -13.50 20.69 10.02
N ASP A 137 -12.58 21.55 10.47
CA ASP A 137 -12.28 21.66 11.89
C ASP A 137 -13.40 22.32 12.72
N ALA A 138 -14.36 23.01 12.08
CA ALA A 138 -15.54 23.54 12.76
C ALA A 138 -16.52 22.41 13.12
N TYR A 139 -16.69 21.42 12.23
CA TYR A 139 -17.36 20.17 12.55
C TYR A 139 -16.62 19.41 13.66
N VAL A 140 -15.31 19.19 13.52
CA VAL A 140 -14.49 18.44 14.50
C VAL A 140 -14.57 19.06 15.90
N ALA A 141 -14.38 20.37 16.02
CA ALA A 141 -14.53 21.10 17.28
C ALA A 141 -15.99 21.10 17.77
N GLY A 142 -16.97 21.20 16.86
CA GLY A 142 -18.39 21.18 17.15
C GLY A 142 -18.86 19.87 17.79
N VAL A 143 -18.37 18.72 17.30
CA VAL A 143 -18.67 17.39 17.90
C VAL A 143 -17.89 17.14 19.20
N GLY A 144 -16.97 18.02 19.58
CA GLY A 144 -16.23 17.96 20.85
C GLY A 144 -14.83 17.34 20.77
N LEU A 145 -14.25 17.23 19.56
CA LEU A 145 -12.87 16.79 19.36
C LEU A 145 -11.92 17.99 19.24
N THR A 146 -10.69 17.84 19.76
CA THR A 146 -9.63 18.85 19.63
C THR A 146 -8.42 18.19 19.00
N VAL A 147 -8.12 18.53 17.73
CA VAL A 147 -7.11 17.87 16.91
C VAL A 147 -6.35 18.90 16.08
N SER A 148 -5.02 18.87 16.13
CA SER A 148 -4.12 19.71 15.32
C SER A 148 -3.64 18.98 14.05
N THR A 149 -2.95 19.69 13.15
CA THR A 149 -2.29 19.05 12.00
C THR A 149 -1.22 18.05 12.45
N ARG A 150 -0.47 18.35 13.52
CA ARG A 150 0.49 17.40 14.11
C ARG A 150 -0.18 16.12 14.60
N ASP A 151 -1.35 16.23 15.23
CA ASP A 151 -2.09 15.05 15.71
C ASP A 151 -2.58 14.16 14.57
N ARG A 152 -3.12 14.77 13.49
CA ARG A 152 -3.52 14.07 12.27
C ARG A 152 -2.36 13.23 11.69
N LEU A 153 -1.17 13.83 11.59
CA LEU A 153 0.03 13.16 11.07
C LEU A 153 0.58 12.09 12.03
N ALA A 154 0.52 12.32 13.34
CA ALA A 154 0.99 11.37 14.33
C ALA A 154 0.09 10.12 14.43
N VAL A 155 -1.23 10.30 14.25
CA VAL A 155 -2.19 9.18 14.13
C VAL A 155 -1.97 8.39 12.84
N LEU A 156 -1.69 9.05 11.71
CA LEU A 156 -1.27 8.36 10.48
C LEU A 156 0.06 7.59 10.68
N GLY A 157 1.03 8.17 11.40
CA GLY A 157 2.34 7.55 11.64
C GLY A 157 2.23 6.27 12.47
N ASP A 158 1.42 6.28 13.53
CA ASP A 158 1.13 5.08 14.33
C ASP A 158 0.34 4.03 13.53
N LEU A 159 -0.55 4.44 12.62
CA LEU A 159 -1.23 3.52 11.70
C LEU A 159 -0.26 2.90 10.69
N ALA A 160 0.61 3.69 10.06
CA ALA A 160 1.62 3.20 9.12
C ALA A 160 2.59 2.21 9.79
N ALA A 161 3.05 2.52 11.00
CA ALA A 161 3.85 1.60 11.82
C ALA A 161 3.07 0.33 12.22
N THR A 162 1.76 0.46 12.47
CA THR A 162 0.89 -0.68 12.80
C THR A 162 0.69 -1.60 11.59
N LEU A 163 0.39 -1.06 10.41
CA LEU A 163 0.30 -1.81 9.15
C LEU A 163 1.62 -2.51 8.83
N SER A 164 2.75 -1.80 8.96
CA SER A 164 4.10 -2.35 8.79
C SER A 164 4.35 -3.58 9.68
N ARG A 165 3.86 -3.58 10.94
CA ARG A 165 4.00 -4.73 11.84
C ARG A 165 2.96 -5.82 11.57
N LEU A 166 1.72 -5.50 11.19
CA LEU A 166 0.72 -6.49 10.75
C LEU A 166 1.22 -7.26 9.52
N HIS A 167 1.75 -6.56 8.51
CA HIS A 167 2.32 -7.17 7.29
C HIS A 167 3.45 -8.15 7.63
N ARG A 168 4.35 -7.80 8.56
CA ARG A 168 5.40 -8.73 9.06
C ARG A 168 4.87 -9.96 9.80
N LEU A 169 3.67 -9.89 10.38
CA LEU A 169 2.99 -11.06 10.99
C LEU A 169 2.17 -11.87 9.97
N GLY A 170 2.17 -11.48 8.69
CA GLY A 170 1.36 -12.08 7.63
C GLY A 170 -0.12 -11.70 7.69
N ILE A 171 -0.44 -10.53 8.26
CA ILE A 171 -1.80 -9.98 8.35
C ILE A 171 -1.92 -8.79 7.40
N THR A 172 -2.93 -8.77 6.54
CA THR A 172 -3.32 -7.61 5.70
C THR A 172 -4.75 -7.19 6.04
N VAL A 173 -5.02 -5.88 6.04
CA VAL A 173 -6.26 -5.33 6.62
C VAL A 173 -7.43 -5.41 5.66
N GLY A 174 -7.23 -5.07 4.38
CA GLY A 174 -8.27 -5.12 3.35
C GLY A 174 -9.26 -3.96 3.44
N ASP A 175 -10.17 -4.00 4.41
CA ASP A 175 -11.15 -2.91 4.63
C ASP A 175 -10.56 -1.82 5.53
N LEU A 176 -9.43 -1.23 5.10
CA LEU A 176 -8.76 -0.11 5.76
C LEU A 176 -9.58 1.18 5.52
N SER A 177 -10.67 1.32 6.26
CA SER A 177 -11.62 2.43 6.14
C SER A 177 -11.73 3.25 7.43
N PRO A 178 -12.16 4.52 7.37
CA PRO A 178 -12.20 5.43 8.52
C PRO A 178 -13.26 5.07 9.57
N LYS A 179 -14.08 4.03 9.32
CA LYS A 179 -15.02 3.44 10.28
C LYS A 179 -14.42 2.25 11.03
N ASN A 180 -13.51 1.51 10.40
CA ASN A 180 -12.78 0.41 11.04
C ASN A 180 -11.54 0.91 11.81
N LEU A 181 -11.17 2.17 11.62
CA LEU A 181 -10.07 2.85 12.27
C LEU A 181 -10.57 3.77 13.40
N LEU A 182 -10.16 3.46 14.64
CA LEU A 182 -10.32 4.35 15.79
C LEU A 182 -9.01 5.09 16.06
N PHE A 183 -9.08 6.28 16.68
CA PHE A 183 -7.91 7.07 17.08
C PHE A 183 -7.99 7.57 18.53
N SER A 184 -6.82 7.87 19.10
CA SER A 184 -6.67 8.77 20.24
C SER A 184 -5.52 9.74 19.97
N THR A 185 -5.55 10.90 20.61
CA THR A 185 -4.48 11.91 20.62
C THR A 185 -3.91 12.15 22.02
N SER A 186 -4.43 11.47 23.04
CA SER A 186 -4.04 11.66 24.44
C SER A 186 -4.08 10.33 25.21
N PRO A 187 -3.04 9.99 26.00
CA PRO A 187 -1.84 10.79 26.30
C PRO A 187 -0.82 10.85 25.15
N GLN A 188 -1.03 10.08 24.08
CA GLN A 188 -0.22 10.04 22.87
C GLN A 188 -1.12 9.78 21.65
N ALA A 189 -0.61 10.06 20.45
CA ALA A 189 -1.28 9.67 19.22
C ALA A 189 -1.22 8.15 19.02
N GLU A 190 -2.37 7.52 18.77
CA GLU A 190 -2.45 6.09 18.47
C GLU A 190 -3.72 5.75 17.68
N CYS A 191 -3.65 4.67 16.90
CA CYS A 191 -4.78 4.02 16.26
C CYS A 191 -5.19 2.71 16.98
N PHE A 192 -6.43 2.27 16.74
CA PHE A 192 -6.93 0.94 17.10
C PHE A 192 -7.87 0.43 16.01
N LEU A 193 -7.59 -0.75 15.47
CA LEU A 193 -8.35 -1.33 14.36
C LEU A 193 -9.45 -2.26 14.89
N ILE A 194 -10.68 -2.06 14.43
CA ILE A 194 -11.80 -2.99 14.64
C ILE A 194 -12.04 -3.87 13.40
N ASP A 195 -13.02 -4.77 13.46
CA ASP A 195 -13.35 -5.76 12.40
C ASP A 195 -12.17 -6.67 11.99
N ALA A 196 -11.33 -7.03 12.96
CA ALA A 196 -10.11 -7.82 12.76
C ALA A 196 -10.33 -9.27 12.27
N ASP A 197 -11.57 -9.75 12.22
CA ASP A 197 -11.94 -11.01 11.57
C ASP A 197 -12.10 -10.90 10.04
N ALA A 198 -12.38 -9.70 9.51
CA ALA A 198 -12.42 -9.44 8.08
C ALA A 198 -11.03 -9.42 7.44
N MET A 199 -10.00 -9.03 8.22
CA MET A 199 -8.59 -9.02 7.83
C MET A 199 -8.12 -10.40 7.34
N ARG A 200 -7.23 -10.42 6.33
CA ARG A 200 -6.63 -11.63 5.77
C ARG A 200 -5.40 -12.03 6.61
N LEU A 201 -5.24 -13.33 6.88
CA LEU A 201 -4.13 -13.90 7.67
C LEU A 201 -3.48 -15.03 6.88
N ARG A 202 -2.20 -14.87 6.51
CA ARG A 202 -1.40 -15.87 5.76
C ARG A 202 -2.15 -16.38 4.52
N GLY A 203 -2.75 -15.46 3.75
CA GLY A 203 -3.62 -15.76 2.61
C GLY A 203 -5.08 -16.13 2.95
N THR A 204 -5.36 -16.66 4.13
CA THR A 204 -6.71 -17.11 4.52
C THR A 204 -7.65 -15.95 4.87
N THR A 205 -8.96 -16.15 4.69
CA THR A 205 -10.00 -15.24 5.21
C THR A 205 -11.18 -15.97 5.86
N VAL A 206 -11.90 -15.29 6.75
CA VAL A 206 -13.07 -15.80 7.48
C VAL A 206 -14.35 -15.67 6.67
N LEU A 207 -14.44 -14.63 5.83
CA LEU A 207 -15.57 -14.33 4.95
C LEU A 207 -15.05 -13.74 3.62
N PRO A 208 -15.82 -13.85 2.51
CA PRO A 208 -15.48 -13.20 1.25
C PRO A 208 -15.12 -11.74 1.43
N GLN A 209 -14.03 -11.30 0.79
CA GLN A 209 -13.47 -9.96 1.03
C GLN A 209 -14.41 -8.88 0.47
N ALA A 210 -14.75 -7.95 1.36
CA ALA A 210 -15.57 -6.77 1.09
C ALA A 210 -14.77 -5.52 1.43
N GLU A 211 -15.20 -4.39 0.90
CA GLU A 211 -14.57 -3.09 1.11
C GLU A 211 -15.66 -2.04 1.36
N THR A 212 -15.34 -1.04 2.17
CA THR A 212 -16.16 0.14 2.35
C THR A 212 -16.25 0.91 1.02
N PRO A 213 -17.45 1.32 0.56
CA PRO A 213 -17.59 2.17 -0.62
C PRO A 213 -16.81 3.48 -0.47
N ASP A 214 -16.26 3.96 -1.59
CA ASP A 214 -15.30 5.06 -1.70
C ASP A 214 -13.90 4.77 -1.09
N TRP A 215 -13.65 3.51 -0.70
CA TRP A 215 -12.38 2.99 -0.13
C TRP A 215 -11.94 1.65 -0.76
N GLN A 216 -12.37 1.37 -1.99
CA GLN A 216 -11.87 0.25 -2.78
C GLN A 216 -10.43 0.49 -3.25
N VAL A 217 -9.71 -0.59 -3.53
CA VAL A 217 -8.58 -0.54 -4.50
C VAL A 217 -9.13 -0.32 -5.94
N PRO A 218 -8.28 0.10 -6.90
CA PRO A 218 -8.59 0.05 -8.34
C PRO A 218 -9.29 -1.24 -8.79
N ASP A 219 -10.16 -1.13 -9.80
CA ASP A 219 -10.91 -2.28 -10.31
C ASP A 219 -9.98 -3.34 -10.91
N GLY A 220 -10.35 -4.62 -10.77
CA GLY A 220 -9.50 -5.77 -11.13
C GLY A 220 -8.54 -6.23 -10.03
N GLU A 221 -8.12 -5.36 -9.11
CA GLU A 221 -7.13 -5.72 -8.08
C GLU A 221 -7.57 -6.79 -7.07
N GLU A 222 -6.59 -7.59 -6.62
CA GLU A 222 -6.80 -8.50 -5.50
C GLU A 222 -6.91 -7.75 -4.15
N LYS A 223 -8.10 -7.85 -3.55
CA LYS A 223 -8.47 -7.21 -2.27
C LYS A 223 -7.72 -7.84 -1.08
N ALA A 224 -7.38 -7.01 -0.10
CA ALA A 224 -6.60 -7.38 1.11
C ALA A 224 -5.19 -7.90 0.83
N THR A 225 -4.47 -7.22 -0.06
CA THR A 225 -3.02 -7.33 -0.24
C THR A 225 -2.29 -6.17 0.44
N GLY A 226 -0.97 -6.28 0.64
CA GLY A 226 -0.18 -5.22 1.26
C GLY A 226 -0.20 -3.91 0.45
N ALA A 227 -0.13 -4.02 -0.88
CA ALA A 227 -0.29 -2.90 -1.81
C ALA A 227 -1.67 -2.22 -1.72
N GLY A 228 -2.73 -2.98 -1.47
CA GLY A 228 -4.07 -2.45 -1.23
C GLY A 228 -4.23 -1.72 0.11
N ASP A 229 -3.56 -2.19 1.17
CA ASP A 229 -3.49 -1.46 2.45
C ASP A 229 -2.72 -0.14 2.31
N VAL A 230 -1.65 -0.12 1.49
CA VAL A 230 -0.84 1.09 1.19
C VAL A 230 -1.65 2.12 0.41
N TYR A 231 -2.35 1.71 -0.65
CA TYR A 231 -3.25 2.57 -1.42
C TYR A 231 -4.26 3.29 -0.52
N LYS A 232 -4.88 2.54 0.40
CA LYS A 232 -5.87 3.08 1.35
C LYS A 232 -5.26 3.94 2.46
N LEU A 233 -4.03 3.66 2.88
CA LEU A 233 -3.27 4.52 3.78
C LEU A 233 -3.00 5.89 3.14
N ALA A 234 -2.65 5.93 1.86
CA ALA A 234 -2.43 7.17 1.12
C ALA A 234 -3.73 7.95 0.90
N LEU A 235 -4.81 7.27 0.47
CA LEU A 235 -6.14 7.86 0.34
C LEU A 235 -6.65 8.43 1.68
N LEU A 236 -6.36 7.74 2.79
CA LEU A 236 -6.63 8.23 4.14
C LEU A 236 -5.80 9.47 4.49
N ALA A 237 -4.50 9.47 4.17
CA ALA A 237 -3.63 10.61 4.43
C ALA A 237 -4.09 11.86 3.68
N VAL A 238 -4.42 11.73 2.39
CA VAL A 238 -4.99 12.78 1.54
C VAL A 238 -6.27 13.33 2.17
N ARG A 239 -7.27 12.49 2.46
CA ARG A 239 -8.56 12.90 3.03
C ARG A 239 -8.42 13.53 4.42
N LEU A 240 -7.51 13.02 5.25
CA LEU A 240 -7.29 13.52 6.61
C LEU A 240 -6.61 14.90 6.64
N ILE A 241 -5.79 15.23 5.64
CA ILE A 241 -5.13 16.53 5.51
C ILE A 241 -6.00 17.53 4.70
N ALA A 242 -6.72 17.06 3.68
CA ALA A 242 -7.74 17.82 2.97
C ALA A 242 -8.95 18.18 3.84
N ARG A 243 -9.26 17.35 4.85
CA ARG A 243 -10.41 17.48 5.76
C ARG A 243 -11.75 17.27 5.03
N ASP A 244 -11.73 16.36 4.06
CA ASP A 244 -12.83 16.04 3.16
C ASP A 244 -13.00 14.53 3.06
N GLN A 245 -14.25 14.05 2.95
CA GLN A 245 -14.58 12.62 2.92
C GLN A 245 -14.20 11.91 1.62
N THR A 246 -14.03 12.67 0.52
CA THR A 246 -13.99 12.18 -0.85
C THR A 246 -12.67 12.47 -1.58
N ALA A 247 -11.94 13.51 -1.16
CA ALA A 247 -10.69 13.98 -1.78
C ALA A 247 -9.72 12.83 -2.16
N ALA A 248 -9.09 12.97 -3.32
CA ALA A 248 -8.13 12.01 -3.88
C ALA A 248 -6.85 12.66 -4.41
N ASP A 249 -6.76 13.99 -4.39
CA ASP A 249 -5.58 14.75 -4.87
C ASP A 249 -4.41 14.66 -3.87
N PRO A 250 -3.29 14.01 -4.23
CA PRO A 250 -2.13 13.87 -3.35
C PRO A 250 -1.37 15.18 -3.11
N ASP A 251 -1.51 16.19 -3.97
CA ASP A 251 -0.75 17.43 -3.85
C ASP A 251 -1.14 18.24 -2.59
N VAL A 252 -2.30 17.97 -1.99
CA VAL A 252 -2.72 18.53 -0.70
C VAL A 252 -1.71 18.25 0.44
N LEU A 253 -0.95 17.15 0.34
CA LEU A 253 0.07 16.80 1.31
C LEU A 253 1.32 17.68 1.21
N SER A 254 1.55 18.33 0.07
CA SER A 254 2.68 19.27 -0.16
C SER A 254 2.63 20.48 0.79
N ALA A 255 1.43 20.87 1.24
CA ALA A 255 1.23 21.92 2.23
C ALA A 255 1.72 21.53 3.65
N VAL A 256 2.04 20.26 3.87
CA VAL A 256 2.65 19.73 5.11
C VAL A 256 4.11 19.33 4.87
N ALA A 257 4.36 18.49 3.87
CA ALA A 257 5.69 18.07 3.44
C ALA A 257 5.63 17.54 1.99
N PRO A 258 6.39 18.09 1.03
CA PRO A 258 6.40 17.62 -0.36
C PRO A 258 6.65 16.12 -0.53
N ALA A 259 7.55 15.54 0.28
CA ALA A 259 7.84 14.10 0.26
C ALA A 259 6.62 13.22 0.60
N LEU A 260 5.62 13.72 1.35
CA LEU A 260 4.37 12.99 1.58
C LEU A 260 3.44 13.01 0.36
N ALA A 261 3.49 14.05 -0.47
CA ALA A 261 2.75 14.09 -1.74
C ALA A 261 3.39 13.15 -2.78
N ASP A 262 4.72 13.13 -2.86
CA ASP A 262 5.47 12.15 -3.68
C ASP A 262 5.17 10.71 -3.26
N LEU A 263 5.25 10.42 -1.95
CA LEU A 263 4.93 9.10 -1.41
C LEU A 263 3.45 8.71 -1.62
N ALA A 264 2.53 9.67 -1.58
CA ALA A 264 1.12 9.44 -1.91
C ALA A 264 0.89 9.16 -3.39
N ARG A 265 1.58 9.85 -4.31
CA ARG A 265 1.52 9.53 -5.75
C ARG A 265 1.99 8.10 -6.02
N CYS A 266 3.13 7.69 -5.48
CA CYS A 266 3.62 6.31 -5.61
C CYS A 266 2.68 5.27 -4.94
N SER A 267 1.93 5.67 -3.91
CA SER A 267 0.97 4.78 -3.24
C SER A 267 -0.38 4.66 -3.95
N LEU A 268 -0.74 5.63 -4.77
CA LEU A 268 -1.97 5.69 -5.55
C LEU A 268 -1.76 5.29 -7.02
N ASP A 269 -0.53 4.94 -7.40
CA ASP A 269 -0.14 4.38 -8.70
C ASP A 269 -0.96 3.11 -9.02
N THR A 270 -1.31 2.90 -10.29
CA THR A 270 -2.03 1.70 -10.74
C THR A 270 -1.15 0.46 -10.58
N ASP A 271 0.13 0.56 -10.92
CA ASP A 271 1.11 -0.52 -10.70
C ASP A 271 1.28 -0.77 -9.19
N ARG A 272 0.93 -1.99 -8.80
CA ARG A 272 0.86 -2.46 -7.42
C ARG A 272 2.24 -2.70 -6.81
N LYS A 273 3.28 -2.86 -7.65
CA LYS A 273 4.68 -3.13 -7.27
C LYS A 273 5.40 -1.84 -6.87
N ARG A 274 5.07 -0.71 -7.53
CA ARG A 274 5.58 0.65 -7.23
C ARG A 274 5.13 1.21 -5.88
N ARG A 275 4.13 0.59 -5.23
CA ARG A 275 3.52 1.11 -3.99
C ARG A 275 4.44 0.93 -2.77
N PRO A 276 4.76 2.02 -2.03
CA PRO A 276 5.74 2.00 -0.96
C PRO A 276 5.31 1.19 0.27
N THR A 277 6.27 0.58 0.96
CA THR A 277 5.95 -0.11 2.23
C THR A 277 5.36 0.85 3.28
N PRO A 278 4.45 0.40 4.17
CA PRO A 278 3.96 1.23 5.28
C PRO A 278 5.05 1.66 6.28
N ALA A 279 6.22 1.02 6.27
CA ALA A 279 7.38 1.46 7.06
C ALA A 279 7.88 2.83 6.60
N LEU A 280 7.94 3.05 5.28
CA LEU A 280 8.39 4.30 4.67
C LEU A 280 7.40 5.43 4.96
N TRP A 281 6.09 5.15 4.90
CA TRP A 281 5.06 6.06 5.39
C TRP A 281 5.27 6.48 6.84
N ALA A 282 5.57 5.55 7.75
CA ALA A 282 5.81 5.86 9.16
C ALA A 282 7.04 6.80 9.35
N GLU A 283 8.10 6.60 8.56
CA GLU A 283 9.33 7.40 8.57
C GLU A 283 9.10 8.84 8.10
N HIS A 284 8.50 9.03 6.91
CA HIS A 284 8.18 10.37 6.39
C HIS A 284 7.14 11.11 7.27
N LEU A 285 6.17 10.39 7.84
CA LEU A 285 5.21 10.96 8.79
C LEU A 285 5.88 11.38 10.10
N ALA A 286 6.84 10.61 10.63
CA ALA A 286 7.61 11.00 11.82
C ALA A 286 8.41 12.29 11.58
N ALA A 287 9.02 12.44 10.41
CA ALA A 287 9.71 13.67 10.00
C ALA A 287 8.74 14.87 9.91
N ALA A 288 7.58 14.70 9.28
CA ALA A 288 6.56 15.75 9.18
C ALA A 288 5.94 16.11 10.55
N VAL A 289 5.73 15.14 11.44
CA VAL A 289 5.26 15.36 12.82
C VAL A 289 6.22 16.26 13.59
N ALA A 290 7.53 16.18 13.36
CA ALA A 290 8.50 17.01 14.07
C ALA A 290 8.24 18.51 13.88
N THR A 291 7.95 18.94 12.65
CA THR A 291 7.77 20.36 12.24
C THR A 291 6.31 20.83 12.23
N ALA A 292 5.34 19.92 12.20
CA ALA A 292 3.92 20.26 12.07
C ALA A 292 3.35 21.05 13.27
N SER A 293 2.38 21.94 12.94
CA SER A 293 1.69 22.78 13.92
C SER A 293 0.93 21.96 14.97
N THR A 294 1.22 22.26 16.24
CA THR A 294 0.52 21.77 17.44
C THR A 294 -0.77 22.51 17.73
N VAL A 295 -1.06 23.62 17.04
CA VAL A 295 -2.26 24.43 17.30
C VAL A 295 -3.48 23.75 16.67
N PRO A 296 -4.50 23.36 17.46
CA PRO A 296 -5.77 22.91 16.91
C PRO A 296 -6.42 24.07 16.15
N ALA A 297 -6.90 23.82 14.93
CA ALA A 297 -7.60 24.84 14.17
C ALA A 297 -8.89 25.23 14.92
N ALA A 298 -9.04 26.52 15.22
CA ALA A 298 -10.22 27.01 15.90
C ALA A 298 -11.43 26.94 14.95
N ALA A 299 -12.58 26.50 15.45
CA ALA A 299 -13.85 26.76 14.80
C ALA A 299 -13.97 28.28 14.55
N PRO A 300 -14.35 28.74 13.34
CA PRO A 300 -14.44 30.14 13.04
C PRO A 300 -15.45 30.78 13.99
N THR A 301 -15.01 31.73 14.81
CA THR A 301 -15.90 32.51 15.65
C THR A 301 -16.90 33.22 14.76
N THR A 302 -18.15 32.75 14.77
CA THR A 302 -19.26 33.43 14.10
C THR A 302 -19.24 34.88 14.56
N ALA A 303 -18.96 35.81 13.64
CA ALA A 303 -19.01 37.22 13.92
C ALA A 303 -20.39 37.53 14.54
N GLY A 304 -20.40 37.97 15.80
CA GLY A 304 -21.64 38.23 16.53
C GLY A 304 -22.53 39.16 15.70
N PRO A 305 -23.87 38.97 15.73
CA PRO A 305 -24.78 39.64 14.81
C PRO A 305 -24.53 41.15 14.84
N GLY A 306 -23.94 41.65 13.75
CA GLY A 306 -23.51 43.05 13.64
C GLY A 306 -24.70 43.95 13.92
N THR A 307 -24.50 44.95 14.78
CA THR A 307 -25.58 45.77 15.34
C THR A 307 -26.40 46.41 14.23
N GLY A 308 -27.54 45.79 13.93
CA GLY A 308 -28.42 46.22 12.85
C GLY A 308 -28.85 47.67 13.06
N PRO A 309 -28.81 48.54 12.03
CA PRO A 309 -29.21 49.93 12.18
C PRO A 309 -30.62 50.05 12.74
N VAL A 310 -30.76 50.74 13.89
CA VAL A 310 -32.06 50.95 14.53
C VAL A 310 -32.98 51.71 13.58
N LEU A 311 -34.10 51.09 13.23
CA LEU A 311 -35.02 51.59 12.22
C LEU A 311 -35.82 52.80 12.74
N GLN A 312 -35.27 54.01 12.63
CA GLN A 312 -36.03 55.24 12.92
C GLN A 312 -37.02 55.56 11.78
N THR A 313 -38.31 55.53 12.09
CA THR A 313 -39.41 55.86 11.19
C THR A 313 -39.57 57.39 11.06
N GLY A 314 -39.39 57.97 9.86
CA GLY A 314 -39.25 59.44 9.78
C GLY A 314 -39.44 60.18 8.44
N ARG A 315 -40.49 59.88 7.65
CA ARG A 315 -41.08 60.75 6.59
C ARG A 315 -40.19 61.10 5.35
N GLY A 316 -40.87 61.59 4.30
CA GLY A 316 -40.33 61.80 2.95
C GLY A 316 -39.70 63.18 2.65
N PRO A 317 -39.51 63.52 1.35
CA PRO A 317 -38.37 64.32 0.89
C PRO A 317 -38.55 65.86 0.89
N GLY A 318 -37.41 66.56 0.96
CA GLY A 318 -37.29 67.99 0.72
C GLY A 318 -35.89 68.36 0.17
N SER A 319 -35.84 69.18 -0.87
CA SER A 319 -34.63 69.73 -1.53
C SER A 319 -34.49 71.24 -1.20
N PRO A 320 -33.41 71.96 -1.60
CA PRO A 320 -31.98 71.59 -1.68
C PRO A 320 -30.98 72.71 -1.21
N ARG A 321 -29.68 72.36 -1.04
CA ARG A 321 -28.50 73.29 -1.11
C ARG A 321 -28.45 74.43 -0.03
N PRO A 322 -27.43 75.34 0.01
CA PRO A 322 -26.14 75.42 -0.70
C PRO A 322 -24.87 75.59 0.20
N GLY A 323 -23.67 75.53 -0.41
CA GLY A 323 -22.37 75.91 0.21
C GLY A 323 -21.69 74.78 1.00
N GLY A 324 -20.36 74.71 1.14
CA GLY A 324 -19.25 75.55 0.65
C GLY A 324 -17.97 74.71 0.39
N PRO A 325 -16.85 75.31 -0.09
CA PRO A 325 -15.96 74.59 -1.02
C PRO A 325 -14.56 74.19 -0.49
N THR A 326 -13.88 73.37 -1.33
CA THR A 326 -12.41 73.18 -1.44
C THR A 326 -11.69 72.44 -0.29
N ALA A 327 -10.56 71.73 -0.51
CA ALA A 327 -9.69 71.67 -1.70
C ALA A 327 -9.12 70.26 -2.03
N THR A 328 -8.45 70.19 -3.19
CA THR A 328 -7.37 69.27 -3.63
C THR A 328 -6.52 68.68 -2.48
N ALA A 329 -5.89 67.49 -2.58
CA ALA A 329 -5.11 66.89 -3.68
C ALA A 329 -4.89 65.37 -3.41
N THR A 330 -4.43 64.47 -4.31
CA THR A 330 -4.31 64.36 -5.79
C THR A 330 -3.90 62.89 -6.11
N ALA A 331 -4.18 62.37 -7.32
CA ALA A 331 -3.74 61.03 -7.80
C ALA A 331 -2.55 61.11 -8.78
N PRO A 332 -1.76 60.03 -8.94
CA PRO A 332 -1.90 59.09 -10.08
C PRO A 332 -2.23 57.65 -9.60
N ALA A 333 -2.85 56.72 -10.34
CA ALA A 333 -2.72 56.27 -11.74
C ALA A 333 -1.37 55.57 -12.04
N ALA A 334 -1.25 54.42 -12.70
CA ALA A 334 -2.20 53.49 -13.33
C ALA A 334 -1.61 52.03 -13.20
N ALA A 335 -2.02 50.95 -13.87
CA ALA A 335 -2.99 50.76 -14.95
C ALA A 335 -3.58 49.33 -14.98
N THR A 336 -4.65 49.18 -15.76
CA THR A 336 -5.40 47.96 -16.09
C THR A 336 -4.60 46.77 -16.66
N SER A 337 -4.88 45.55 -16.19
CA SER A 337 -5.34 44.38 -16.98
C SER A 337 -5.23 43.08 -16.14
N GLY A 338 -5.99 42.02 -16.37
CA GLY A 338 -7.16 41.87 -17.25
C GLY A 338 -7.41 40.42 -17.66
N SER A 339 -8.20 39.66 -16.90
CA SER A 339 -8.63 38.30 -17.26
C SER A 339 -10.06 38.02 -16.78
N THR A 340 -10.88 37.39 -17.64
CA THR A 340 -12.31 37.17 -17.42
C THR A 340 -12.68 35.69 -17.52
N ALA A 341 -12.76 35.01 -16.37
CA ALA A 341 -13.38 33.68 -16.27
C ALA A 341 -14.87 33.79 -15.91
N ARG A 342 -15.74 33.18 -16.72
CA ARG A 342 -17.21 33.18 -16.49
C ARG A 342 -17.61 32.14 -15.44
N ALA A 343 -17.85 32.57 -14.21
CA ALA A 343 -18.55 31.75 -13.23
C ALA A 343 -20.02 31.53 -13.64
N ARG A 344 -20.35 30.36 -14.17
CA ARG A 344 -21.74 29.87 -14.27
C ARG A 344 -22.10 29.19 -12.94
N GLY A 345 -22.66 29.97 -12.01
CA GLY A 345 -23.24 29.41 -10.79
C GLY A 345 -24.59 28.75 -11.07
N TRP A 346 -24.76 27.52 -10.58
CA TRP A 346 -26.07 26.94 -10.26
C TRP A 346 -26.11 26.67 -8.76
N SER A 347 -27.15 27.18 -8.10
CA SER A 347 -27.35 27.04 -6.66
C SER A 347 -28.44 26.03 -6.35
N ALA A 348 -28.29 25.33 -5.23
CA ALA A 348 -29.28 24.47 -4.59
C ALA A 348 -29.76 23.22 -5.37
N LEU A 349 -29.32 22.06 -4.89
CA LEU A 349 -30.21 21.27 -4.02
C LEU A 349 -29.38 20.47 -3.00
N ALA A 350 -29.52 20.80 -1.71
CA ALA A 350 -28.92 20.04 -0.61
C ALA A 350 -30.05 19.36 0.19
N ALA A 351 -30.37 18.11 -0.17
CA ALA A 351 -31.43 17.36 0.47
C ALA A 351 -31.13 15.84 0.49
N SER A 352 -30.91 15.33 1.70
CA SER A 352 -31.29 13.97 2.14
C SER A 352 -31.03 12.78 1.19
N VAL A 353 -29.87 12.12 1.37
CA VAL A 353 -29.77 10.67 1.11
C VAL A 353 -29.34 9.94 2.38
N ALA A 354 -30.31 9.20 2.94
CA ALA A 354 -30.04 8.03 3.76
C ALA A 354 -30.56 6.81 2.98
N VAL A 355 -30.10 5.60 3.33
CA VAL A 355 -30.48 4.31 2.73
C VAL A 355 -29.94 4.03 1.31
N VAL A 356 -28.73 3.45 1.24
CA VAL A 356 -28.41 2.38 0.28
C VAL A 356 -27.51 1.32 0.95
N VAL A 357 -28.12 0.28 1.53
CA VAL A 357 -27.47 -1.04 1.77
C VAL A 357 -28.52 -2.14 1.57
N VAL A 358 -29.07 -2.22 0.35
CA VAL A 358 -29.98 -3.31 -0.08
C VAL A 358 -29.65 -3.68 -1.53
N ALA A 359 -28.53 -4.39 -1.72
CA ALA A 359 -28.04 -4.74 -3.06
C ALA A 359 -27.39 -6.15 -3.17
N ILE A 360 -27.37 -6.96 -2.11
CA ILE A 360 -26.84 -8.34 -2.14
C ILE A 360 -27.87 -9.33 -1.55
N ALA A 361 -29.01 -9.45 -2.23
CA ALA A 361 -30.06 -10.45 -1.96
C ALA A 361 -30.94 -10.75 -3.21
N GLY A 362 -30.47 -10.41 -4.41
CA GLY A 362 -31.32 -10.14 -5.58
C GLY A 362 -31.37 -11.19 -6.70
N VAL A 363 -30.58 -12.27 -6.64
CA VAL A 363 -30.49 -13.25 -7.75
C VAL A 363 -30.53 -14.70 -7.22
N ALA A 364 -31.65 -15.11 -6.61
CA ALA A 364 -31.81 -16.47 -6.08
C ALA A 364 -33.25 -17.04 -6.00
N THR A 365 -34.27 -16.46 -6.66
CA THR A 365 -35.64 -17.01 -6.64
C THR A 365 -36.49 -16.68 -7.89
N THR A 366 -36.30 -17.41 -8.98
CA THR A 366 -37.38 -17.76 -9.94
C THR A 366 -37.00 -19.02 -10.75
N HIS A 367 -37.54 -20.18 -10.37
CA HIS A 367 -38.12 -21.19 -11.27
C HIS A 367 -38.56 -22.39 -10.44
N SER A 368 -39.87 -22.50 -10.19
CA SER A 368 -40.46 -23.56 -9.37
C SER A 368 -41.12 -24.64 -10.23
N GLY A 369 -40.76 -25.90 -9.96
CA GLY A 369 -41.54 -27.08 -10.31
C GLY A 369 -41.20 -27.77 -11.63
N HIS A 370 -40.96 -29.08 -11.55
CA HIS A 370 -42.05 -30.05 -11.71
C HIS A 370 -41.86 -31.25 -10.78
N SER A 371 -42.92 -32.05 -10.60
CA SER A 371 -43.00 -33.11 -9.58
C SER A 371 -42.46 -34.46 -10.04
N GLY A 372 -41.91 -35.24 -9.12
CA GLY A 372 -41.62 -36.66 -9.30
C GLY A 372 -41.57 -37.39 -7.96
N SER A 373 -42.47 -38.34 -7.73
CA SER A 373 -42.53 -39.12 -6.49
C SER A 373 -41.80 -40.47 -6.65
N GLY A 374 -41.08 -40.87 -5.60
CA GLY A 374 -40.46 -42.18 -5.47
C GLY A 374 -40.29 -42.52 -4.00
N SER A 375 -40.70 -43.72 -3.59
CA SER A 375 -40.62 -44.20 -2.19
C SER A 375 -39.86 -45.53 -2.12
N ALA A 376 -39.60 -46.00 -0.90
CA ALA A 376 -38.96 -47.28 -0.55
C ALA A 376 -37.44 -47.34 -0.82
N ALA A 377 -36.63 -48.09 -0.05
CA ALA A 377 -36.84 -48.70 1.28
C ALA A 377 -35.47 -48.96 1.97
N ALA A 378 -35.48 -49.49 3.19
CA ALA A 378 -34.29 -49.63 4.03
C ALA A 378 -33.63 -51.04 3.99
N ALA A 379 -32.30 -51.05 4.05
CA ALA A 379 -31.42 -52.05 4.67
C ALA A 379 -30.07 -51.33 4.94
N THR A 380 -29.43 -51.28 6.12
CA THR A 380 -29.36 -52.14 7.32
C THR A 380 -28.35 -53.30 7.22
N SER A 381 -27.08 -52.98 7.51
CA SER A 381 -26.07 -53.82 8.24
C SER A 381 -25.62 -55.16 7.62
N ALA A 382 -24.37 -55.64 7.73
CA ALA A 382 -23.06 -55.10 8.17
C ALA A 382 -21.96 -56.06 7.56
N THR A 383 -20.71 -56.29 8.02
CA THR A 383 -19.97 -56.05 9.28
C THR A 383 -18.45 -56.27 9.07
N ALA A 384 -17.64 -55.80 10.03
CA ALA A 384 -16.33 -56.34 10.45
C ALA A 384 -15.06 -56.09 9.59
N GLU A 385 -14.19 -55.24 10.15
CA GLU A 385 -12.70 -55.33 10.17
C GLU A 385 -12.20 -56.62 10.86
N PRO A 386 -10.88 -57.01 10.86
CA PRO A 386 -9.70 -56.12 10.84
C PRO A 386 -8.48 -56.53 9.95
N ALA A 387 -7.44 -55.70 9.97
CA ALA A 387 -6.10 -55.95 9.41
C ALA A 387 -5.21 -56.86 10.33
N PRO A 388 -3.98 -57.26 9.93
CA PRO A 388 -2.81 -56.34 9.90
C PRO A 388 -1.78 -56.57 8.74
N GLU A 389 -0.72 -55.74 8.74
CA GLU A 389 0.72 -55.95 8.39
C GLU A 389 1.12 -57.17 7.52
N ASP A 390 2.07 -57.10 6.56
CA ASP A 390 3.47 -56.62 6.73
C ASP A 390 4.25 -56.38 5.38
N THR A 391 5.54 -56.04 5.48
CA THR A 391 6.64 -55.83 4.50
C THR A 391 6.60 -56.46 3.08
N GLY A 392 6.77 -55.62 2.04
CA GLY A 392 8.08 -55.33 1.41
C GLY A 392 8.78 -56.32 0.42
N PHE A 393 9.42 -55.71 -0.61
CA PHE A 393 10.68 -56.10 -1.30
C PHE A 393 10.66 -56.90 -2.65
N THR A 394 11.68 -56.61 -3.47
CA THR A 394 12.28 -57.35 -4.63
C THR A 394 11.68 -57.29 -6.06
N ASP A 395 12.57 -56.84 -6.97
CA ASP A 395 12.78 -57.18 -8.41
C ASP A 395 13.13 -58.70 -8.56
N PRO A 396 13.27 -59.40 -9.75
CA PRO A 396 13.92 -58.90 -10.98
C PRO A 396 13.50 -59.50 -12.37
N ALA A 397 14.22 -59.04 -13.42
CA ALA A 397 14.80 -59.81 -14.56
C ALA A 397 14.23 -59.69 -16.00
N ASP A 398 15.19 -59.63 -16.92
CA ASP A 398 15.18 -59.65 -18.42
C ASP A 398 15.08 -61.12 -18.96
N PRO A 399 15.01 -61.45 -20.29
CA PRO A 399 16.07 -61.12 -21.29
C PRO A 399 15.73 -61.09 -22.82
N ASP A 400 16.78 -60.84 -23.63
CA ASP A 400 17.05 -61.29 -25.03
C ASP A 400 16.29 -60.66 -26.24
N ALA A 401 16.91 -60.39 -27.42
CA ALA A 401 18.34 -60.33 -27.81
C ALA A 401 18.60 -59.70 -29.23
N ASP A 402 19.49 -58.69 -29.28
CA ASP A 402 20.72 -58.57 -30.13
C ASP A 402 20.69 -58.57 -31.72
N PRO A 403 21.81 -58.30 -32.47
CA PRO A 403 21.81 -57.20 -33.47
C PRO A 403 22.51 -57.50 -34.83
N ALA A 404 22.80 -56.46 -35.64
CA ALA A 404 23.71 -56.53 -36.81
C ALA A 404 24.37 -55.16 -37.15
N ASP A 405 25.55 -55.20 -37.80
CA ASP A 405 26.52 -54.09 -38.01
C ASP A 405 26.77 -53.81 -39.53
N PRO A 406 27.53 -52.78 -39.98
CA PRO A 406 27.52 -52.26 -41.36
C PRO A 406 28.76 -52.61 -42.23
N GLY A 407 28.85 -52.09 -43.48
CA GLY A 407 30.13 -52.09 -44.23
C GLY A 407 30.20 -51.63 -45.70
N LEU A 408 30.66 -50.38 -45.92
CA LEU A 408 31.70 -49.95 -46.89
C LEU A 408 31.43 -50.00 -48.45
N PRO A 409 32.25 -49.31 -49.31
CA PRO A 409 31.74 -48.61 -50.52
C PRO A 409 32.44 -48.92 -51.89
N ASP A 410 32.20 -48.02 -52.88
CA ASP A 410 32.92 -47.74 -54.15
C ASP A 410 32.72 -48.69 -55.37
N PRO A 411 32.96 -48.26 -56.65
CA PRO A 411 33.23 -46.91 -57.20
C PRO A 411 32.40 -46.54 -58.50
N ASP A 412 32.90 -45.58 -59.30
CA ASP A 412 32.37 -44.98 -60.55
C ASP A 412 31.95 -45.91 -61.71
N ASP A 413 30.99 -45.47 -62.54
CA ASP A 413 31.16 -45.22 -64.00
C ASP A 413 30.06 -44.27 -64.57
N THR A 414 30.12 -43.97 -65.87
CA THR A 414 29.52 -42.82 -66.59
C THR A 414 28.44 -43.20 -67.62
N GLY A 415 27.61 -42.25 -68.12
CA GLY A 415 26.62 -42.60 -69.15
C GLY A 415 25.55 -41.60 -69.66
N ASP A 416 25.89 -40.34 -69.98
CA ASP A 416 25.17 -39.41 -70.90
C ASP A 416 23.65 -39.04 -70.69
N PRO A 417 23.09 -38.02 -71.39
CA PRO A 417 21.90 -37.26 -70.94
C PRO A 417 20.68 -37.26 -71.91
N ASP A 418 19.77 -36.27 -71.70
CA ASP A 418 18.63 -35.81 -72.54
C ASP A 418 17.24 -36.44 -72.18
N PRO A 419 16.09 -35.72 -72.26
CA PRO A 419 15.89 -34.33 -72.68
C PRO A 419 15.38 -33.36 -71.58
N ALA A 420 15.43 -32.07 -71.87
CA ALA A 420 14.94 -31.01 -70.98
C ALA A 420 13.39 -30.90 -70.95
N GLU A 421 12.82 -30.78 -69.75
CA GLU A 421 11.47 -30.23 -69.56
C GLU A 421 11.44 -28.70 -69.78
N PRO A 422 10.31 -28.12 -70.19
CA PRO A 422 10.18 -26.68 -70.40
C PRO A 422 10.27 -25.91 -69.07
N PRO A 423 10.71 -24.64 -69.08
CA PRO A 423 10.70 -23.82 -67.87
C PRO A 423 9.28 -23.70 -67.34
N ALA A 424 9.12 -23.95 -66.03
CA ALA A 424 7.90 -23.58 -65.33
C ALA A 424 7.64 -22.08 -65.56
N SER A 425 6.39 -21.72 -65.84
CA SER A 425 6.04 -20.31 -66.03
C SER A 425 6.22 -19.57 -64.70
N ASP A 426 6.86 -18.41 -64.75
CA ASP A 426 6.93 -17.49 -63.61
C ASP A 426 5.50 -17.10 -63.19
N THR A 427 4.97 -17.80 -62.18
CA THR A 427 3.95 -17.22 -61.31
C THR A 427 4.64 -16.06 -60.60
N PRO A 428 4.20 -14.81 -60.74
CA PRO A 428 4.73 -13.74 -59.93
C PRO A 428 4.54 -14.12 -58.47
N GLU A 429 5.62 -14.11 -57.69
CA GLU A 429 5.48 -14.09 -56.23
C GLU A 429 4.60 -12.87 -55.90
N ASP A 430 3.59 -13.06 -55.04
CA ASP A 430 2.83 -11.93 -54.53
C ASP A 430 3.84 -10.93 -53.93
N PRO A 431 3.71 -9.62 -54.23
CA PRO A 431 4.65 -8.64 -53.70
C PRO A 431 4.68 -8.78 -52.18
N PRO A 432 5.86 -8.76 -51.54
CA PRO A 432 5.97 -9.02 -50.10
C PRO A 432 4.98 -8.11 -49.39
N THR A 433 4.10 -8.73 -48.59
CA THR A 433 3.20 -8.00 -47.71
C THR A 433 4.03 -6.99 -46.94
N PRO A 434 3.68 -5.70 -46.92
CA PRO A 434 4.45 -4.71 -46.17
C PRO A 434 4.59 -5.23 -44.74
N ASP A 435 5.84 -5.41 -44.30
CA ASP A 435 6.15 -5.99 -43.00
C ASP A 435 5.35 -5.22 -41.95
N ASP A 436 4.52 -5.95 -41.18
CA ASP A 436 3.73 -5.38 -40.09
C ASP A 436 4.46 -5.78 -38.81
N PRO A 437 5.49 -5.03 -38.37
CA PRO A 437 6.32 -5.41 -37.23
C PRO A 437 5.47 -5.60 -35.97
N VAL A 438 4.34 -4.90 -35.88
CA VAL A 438 3.38 -5.05 -34.79
C VAL A 438 2.56 -6.34 -34.92
N ALA A 439 2.35 -6.91 -36.11
CA ALA A 439 1.71 -8.22 -36.34
C ALA A 439 2.64 -9.41 -36.13
N ASP A 440 3.88 -9.31 -36.60
CA ASP A 440 4.81 -10.45 -36.70
C ASP A 440 5.69 -10.63 -35.45
N ALA A 441 5.73 -9.65 -34.53
CA ALA A 441 6.47 -9.78 -33.29
C ALA A 441 6.03 -10.97 -32.40
N GLU A 442 7.02 -11.59 -31.76
CA GLU A 442 6.89 -12.53 -30.64
C GLU A 442 7.49 -11.95 -29.36
N VAL A 443 7.17 -12.51 -28.19
CA VAL A 443 7.80 -12.10 -26.91
C VAL A 443 9.31 -12.34 -26.98
N GLY A 444 10.09 -11.30 -26.72
CA GLY A 444 11.54 -11.28 -26.93
C GLY A 444 12.01 -10.70 -28.26
N SER A 445 11.11 -10.35 -29.20
CA SER A 445 11.45 -9.56 -30.39
C SER A 445 11.86 -8.15 -30.01
N CYS A 446 12.72 -7.51 -30.81
CA CYS A 446 13.23 -6.17 -30.54
C CYS A 446 13.08 -5.21 -31.74
N PHE A 447 12.81 -3.94 -31.41
CA PHE A 447 12.51 -2.87 -32.36
C PHE A 447 13.18 -1.57 -31.92
N TYR A 448 13.64 -0.74 -32.85
CA TYR A 448 13.79 0.69 -32.57
C TYR A 448 12.45 1.37 -32.83
N ASP A 449 11.96 2.19 -31.89
CA ASP A 449 10.97 3.19 -32.28
C ASP A 449 11.66 4.33 -33.05
N ARG A 450 11.10 4.66 -34.22
CA ARG A 450 11.47 5.83 -35.03
C ARG A 450 10.42 6.93 -35.00
N GLY A 451 9.32 6.69 -34.28
CA GLY A 451 8.14 7.52 -34.25
C GLY A 451 8.24 8.70 -33.29
N THR A 452 7.12 9.00 -32.65
CA THR A 452 7.00 10.03 -31.62
C THR A 452 5.95 9.59 -30.61
N SER A 453 6.15 9.85 -29.31
CA SER A 453 5.21 9.53 -28.21
C SER A 453 3.72 9.53 -28.62
N GLY A 454 3.10 8.35 -28.60
CA GLY A 454 1.71 8.09 -29.04
C GLY A 454 1.54 7.66 -30.51
N HIS A 455 2.61 7.64 -31.30
CA HIS A 455 2.68 7.26 -32.71
C HIS A 455 4.01 6.51 -32.98
N ALA A 456 4.09 5.25 -32.54
CA ALA A 456 5.26 4.40 -32.76
C ALA A 456 5.43 3.99 -34.24
N ASP A 457 6.68 3.87 -34.67
CA ASP A 457 7.15 3.45 -35.99
C ASP A 457 8.29 2.43 -35.78
N LEU A 458 7.92 1.15 -35.63
CA LEU A 458 8.81 0.09 -35.13
C LEU A 458 9.70 -0.50 -36.24
N GLU A 459 11.01 -0.27 -36.17
CA GLU A 459 12.02 -0.87 -37.06
C GLU A 459 12.67 -2.10 -36.38
N ALA A 460 12.50 -3.30 -36.94
CA ALA A 460 13.01 -4.53 -36.33
C ALA A 460 14.56 -4.54 -36.20
N THR A 461 15.08 -4.96 -35.05
CA THR A 461 16.50 -4.85 -34.70
C THR A 461 16.97 -5.89 -33.68
N ASP A 462 18.28 -6.04 -33.50
CA ASP A 462 18.87 -6.81 -32.39
C ASP A 462 18.60 -6.13 -31.03
N CYS A 463 18.31 -6.93 -30.01
CA CYS A 463 18.08 -6.47 -28.64
C CYS A 463 19.33 -5.83 -28.02
N THR A 464 19.48 -4.53 -28.23
CA THR A 464 20.69 -3.74 -27.96
C THR A 464 20.32 -2.37 -27.38
N ASP A 465 21.32 -1.65 -26.87
CA ASP A 465 21.21 -0.29 -26.34
C ASP A 465 20.29 0.63 -27.19
N GLY A 466 19.19 1.08 -26.59
CA GLY A 466 18.21 1.97 -27.22
C GLY A 466 17.10 1.28 -28.01
N ALA A 467 17.09 -0.05 -28.09
CA ALA A 467 15.96 -0.81 -28.64
C ALA A 467 14.87 -1.06 -27.57
N PHE A 468 13.65 -1.26 -28.01
CA PHE A 468 12.53 -1.78 -27.24
C PHE A 468 12.40 -3.28 -27.44
N LYS A 469 12.25 -4.03 -26.35
CA LYS A 469 12.02 -5.48 -26.35
C LYS A 469 10.57 -5.78 -25.99
N VAL A 470 9.90 -6.63 -26.77
CA VAL A 470 8.56 -7.13 -26.42
C VAL A 470 8.64 -8.01 -25.17
N VAL A 471 7.94 -7.64 -24.11
CA VAL A 471 7.86 -8.39 -22.85
C VAL A 471 6.56 -9.18 -22.71
N ASP A 472 5.44 -8.69 -23.27
CA ASP A 472 4.18 -9.45 -23.38
C ASP A 472 3.35 -9.04 -24.62
N ILE A 473 2.36 -9.86 -25.01
CA ILE A 473 1.48 -9.64 -26.16
C ILE A 473 0.02 -10.00 -25.82
N PHE A 474 -0.84 -9.00 -25.65
CA PHE A 474 -2.28 -9.19 -25.51
C PHE A 474 -2.97 -9.29 -26.87
N ARG A 475 -3.97 -10.18 -27.00
CA ARG A 475 -4.72 -10.44 -28.25
C ARG A 475 -6.22 -10.39 -28.00
N GLY A 476 -6.99 -10.02 -29.02
CA GLY A 476 -8.42 -9.73 -28.89
C GLY A 476 -8.69 -8.34 -28.30
N THR A 477 -7.73 -7.42 -28.44
CA THR A 477 -7.80 -6.06 -27.89
C THR A 477 -6.84 -5.12 -28.62
N THR A 478 -7.18 -3.83 -28.66
CA THR A 478 -6.28 -2.73 -29.03
C THR A 478 -6.03 -1.76 -27.86
N ASP A 479 -6.45 -2.14 -26.66
CA ASP A 479 -6.47 -1.33 -25.44
C ASP A 479 -5.09 -1.33 -24.78
N LEU A 480 -4.41 -0.18 -24.75
CA LEU A 480 -3.01 -0.06 -24.32
C LEU A 480 -2.84 -0.29 -22.81
N ASP A 481 -3.86 0.07 -22.04
CA ASP A 481 -4.00 -0.12 -20.59
C ASP A 481 -3.88 -1.61 -20.18
N ALA A 482 -3.98 -2.56 -21.12
CA ALA A 482 -3.68 -3.97 -20.88
C ALA A 482 -2.24 -4.23 -20.42
N CYS A 483 -1.29 -3.34 -20.74
CA CYS A 483 0.11 -3.45 -20.35
C CYS A 483 0.44 -2.86 -18.96
N ASP A 484 -0.52 -2.23 -18.25
CA ASP A 484 -0.25 -1.49 -16.99
C ASP A 484 0.34 -2.34 -15.85
N ASP A 485 -0.01 -3.64 -15.77
CA ASP A 485 0.48 -4.59 -14.75
C ASP A 485 1.75 -5.37 -15.20
N VAL A 486 2.26 -5.14 -16.42
CA VAL A 486 3.35 -5.91 -17.04
C VAL A 486 4.73 -5.41 -16.55
N ASP A 487 5.57 -6.35 -16.09
CA ASP A 487 6.93 -6.06 -15.64
C ASP A 487 7.80 -5.45 -16.76
N ASP A 488 8.63 -4.48 -16.37
CA ASP A 488 9.57 -3.73 -17.22
C ASP A 488 8.93 -3.01 -18.44
N ASN A 489 7.61 -2.80 -18.46
CA ASN A 489 6.92 -2.09 -19.55
C ASN A 489 7.11 -0.56 -19.49
N ASP A 490 7.76 -0.01 -20.52
CA ASP A 490 8.02 1.43 -20.73
C ASP A 490 7.07 2.06 -21.77
N GLU A 491 6.68 1.31 -22.80
CA GLU A 491 5.78 1.75 -23.88
C GLU A 491 4.86 0.60 -24.31
N SER A 492 3.67 0.90 -24.84
CA SER A 492 2.80 -0.11 -25.45
C SER A 492 2.25 0.35 -26.80
N VAL A 493 2.14 -0.60 -27.74
CA VAL A 493 1.80 -0.33 -29.16
C VAL A 493 0.72 -1.30 -29.62
N SER A 494 -0.38 -0.78 -30.18
CA SER A 494 -1.50 -1.60 -30.67
C SER A 494 -1.60 -1.61 -32.20
N SER A 495 -2.04 -2.74 -32.75
CA SER A 495 -2.36 -2.89 -34.17
C SER A 495 -3.81 -3.28 -34.36
N SER A 496 -4.65 -2.31 -34.73
CA SER A 496 -6.08 -2.49 -35.00
C SER A 496 -6.36 -3.37 -36.22
N ARG A 497 -5.35 -3.62 -37.07
CA ARG A 497 -5.41 -4.61 -38.15
C ARG A 497 -5.35 -6.05 -37.64
N ASN A 498 -4.65 -6.28 -36.53
CA ASN A 498 -4.32 -7.61 -36.01
C ASN A 498 -4.92 -7.88 -34.62
N ASP A 499 -5.72 -6.93 -34.11
CA ASP A 499 -6.43 -6.96 -32.83
C ASP A 499 -5.54 -7.40 -31.65
N ARG A 500 -4.36 -6.77 -31.55
CA ARG A 500 -3.35 -7.07 -30.53
C ARG A 500 -2.58 -5.84 -30.05
N VAL A 501 -1.99 -5.96 -28.87
CA VAL A 501 -1.13 -4.97 -28.19
C VAL A 501 0.20 -5.63 -27.85
N LEU A 502 1.30 -4.90 -28.06
CA LEU A 502 2.63 -5.26 -27.58
C LEU A 502 2.96 -4.41 -26.35
N CYS A 503 3.49 -5.06 -25.32
CA CYS A 503 4.07 -4.40 -24.14
C CYS A 503 5.60 -4.37 -24.33
N LEU A 504 6.22 -3.19 -24.25
CA LEU A 504 7.60 -2.95 -24.70
C LEU A 504 8.49 -2.41 -23.57
N SER A 505 9.68 -2.99 -23.44
CA SER A 505 10.69 -2.67 -22.42
C SER A 505 11.93 -2.03 -23.03
N TYR A 506 12.30 -0.83 -22.58
CA TYR A 506 13.40 -0.06 -23.14
C TYR A 506 14.77 -0.57 -22.67
N GLN A 507 15.60 -1.05 -23.60
CA GLN A 507 16.90 -1.63 -23.32
C GLN A 507 17.95 -0.52 -23.10
N SER A 508 18.04 -0.04 -21.86
CA SER A 508 18.89 1.10 -21.49
C SER A 508 20.38 0.75 -21.46
N SER A 509 21.19 1.51 -22.21
CA SER A 509 22.66 1.48 -22.17
C SER A 509 23.25 1.75 -20.78
N GLY A 510 22.47 2.37 -19.89
CA GLY A 510 22.83 2.55 -18.49
C GLY A 510 22.82 1.26 -17.67
N GLY A 511 22.32 0.15 -18.20
CA GLY A 511 22.23 -1.17 -17.53
C GLY A 511 20.89 -1.43 -16.84
N THR A 512 20.70 -2.66 -16.35
CA THR A 512 19.41 -3.16 -15.81
C THR A 512 18.88 -2.40 -14.60
N ALA A 513 19.72 -1.58 -13.95
CA ALA A 513 19.23 -0.65 -12.92
C ALA A 513 18.27 0.42 -13.47
N TYR A 514 18.15 0.60 -14.79
CA TYR A 514 17.11 1.44 -15.39
C TYR A 514 15.69 0.99 -14.98
N HIS A 515 15.46 -0.32 -14.88
CA HIS A 515 14.16 -0.88 -14.46
C HIS A 515 13.98 -0.98 -12.94
N ALA A 516 15.03 -0.78 -12.14
CA ALA A 516 15.01 -1.00 -10.68
C ALA A 516 13.94 -0.17 -9.95
N ASP A 517 13.17 -0.84 -9.10
CA ASP A 517 12.04 -0.26 -8.38
C ASP A 517 12.38 0.13 -6.95
N GLN A 518 11.45 0.84 -6.28
CA GLN A 518 11.63 1.24 -4.89
C GLN A 518 11.80 0.03 -3.97
N GLY A 519 12.95 -0.04 -3.30
CA GLY A 519 13.27 -1.14 -2.38
C GLY A 519 14.28 -2.14 -2.95
N ASP A 520 14.45 -2.18 -4.27
CA ASP A 520 15.54 -2.92 -4.92
C ASP A 520 16.90 -2.38 -4.48
N CYS A 521 17.94 -3.18 -4.77
CA CYS A 521 19.30 -2.73 -4.67
C CYS A 521 20.00 -2.72 -6.03
N VAL A 522 20.82 -1.69 -6.24
CA VAL A 522 21.52 -1.40 -7.49
C VAL A 522 22.99 -1.11 -7.22
N TYR A 523 23.83 -1.40 -8.21
CA TYR A 523 25.23 -1.05 -8.18
C TYR A 523 25.79 -0.79 -9.57
N GLY A 524 26.69 0.17 -9.66
CA GLY A 524 27.54 0.44 -10.80
C GLY A 524 28.75 1.24 -10.34
N THR A 525 29.70 1.49 -11.23
CA THR A 525 30.79 2.45 -10.95
C THR A 525 30.38 3.85 -11.41
N PRO A 526 30.97 4.93 -10.84
CA PRO A 526 30.81 6.28 -11.37
C PRO A 526 31.20 6.35 -12.86
N GLY A 527 30.24 6.67 -13.73
CA GLY A 527 30.42 6.68 -15.20
C GLY A 527 30.37 5.32 -15.90
N GLY A 528 30.11 4.22 -15.18
CA GLY A 528 29.88 2.89 -15.75
C GLY A 528 28.39 2.56 -15.96
N SER A 529 28.13 1.34 -16.43
CA SER A 529 26.80 0.72 -16.40
C SER A 529 26.42 0.34 -14.97
N TRP A 530 25.11 0.29 -14.68
CA TRP A 530 24.52 0.00 -13.38
C TRP A 530 23.55 -1.18 -13.50
N GLY A 531 23.69 -2.19 -12.64
CA GLY A 531 22.81 -3.36 -12.60
C GLY A 531 22.00 -3.43 -11.30
N THR A 532 20.85 -4.09 -11.38
CA THR A 532 20.14 -4.65 -10.23
C THR A 532 20.98 -5.75 -9.56
N VAL A 533 21.04 -5.76 -8.23
CA VAL A 533 21.87 -6.66 -7.42
C VAL A 533 21.19 -7.04 -6.11
N SER A 534 21.54 -8.18 -5.52
CA SER A 534 21.05 -8.55 -4.19
C SER A 534 21.50 -7.53 -3.12
N CYS A 535 20.56 -7.05 -2.29
CA CYS A 535 20.85 -6.07 -1.25
C CYS A 535 21.93 -6.54 -0.27
N GLY A 536 22.93 -5.68 -0.02
CA GLY A 536 24.05 -6.00 0.85
C GLY A 536 24.98 -4.81 1.08
N THR A 537 25.84 -4.91 2.10
CA THR A 537 26.77 -3.86 2.48
C THR A 537 27.65 -3.40 1.32
N GLY A 538 27.59 -2.11 0.98
CA GLY A 538 28.39 -1.50 -0.10
C GLY A 538 27.64 -1.22 -1.41
N ASN A 539 26.44 -1.78 -1.62
CA ASN A 539 25.57 -1.38 -2.73
C ASN A 539 24.48 -0.38 -2.29
N PHE A 540 23.73 0.16 -3.24
CA PHE A 540 22.69 1.13 -2.96
C PHE A 540 21.32 0.47 -2.91
N LYS A 541 20.47 0.88 -1.97
CA LYS A 541 19.03 0.65 -2.02
C LYS A 541 18.35 1.82 -2.74
N VAL A 542 17.40 1.53 -3.62
CA VAL A 542 16.54 2.52 -4.26
C VAL A 542 15.52 3.03 -3.24
N LEU A 543 15.58 4.34 -2.93
CA LEU A 543 14.62 5.05 -2.09
C LEU A 543 13.37 5.47 -2.89
N ALA A 544 13.55 5.79 -4.17
CA ALA A 544 12.48 6.07 -5.12
C ALA A 544 13.02 5.96 -6.55
N ALA A 545 12.18 5.52 -7.48
CA ALA A 545 12.38 5.66 -8.92
C ALA A 545 11.34 6.67 -9.44
N TYR A 546 11.77 7.66 -10.21
CA TYR A 546 10.90 8.61 -10.89
C TYR A 546 11.11 8.45 -12.40
N ARG A 547 10.03 8.14 -13.14
CA ARG A 547 10.01 8.12 -14.62
C ARG A 547 9.72 9.54 -15.17
N GLY A 548 10.02 9.79 -16.44
CA GLY A 548 9.82 11.08 -17.10
C GLY A 548 10.65 12.25 -16.55
N THR A 549 11.75 12.01 -15.83
CA THR A 549 12.52 13.10 -15.19
C THR A 549 13.96 12.76 -14.81
N GLY A 550 14.86 13.73 -15.00
CA GLY A 550 16.21 13.74 -14.44
C GLY A 550 16.42 14.68 -13.24
N ASP A 551 15.35 15.25 -12.66
CA ASP A 551 15.45 16.27 -11.60
C ASP A 551 15.81 15.69 -10.22
N HIS A 552 17.11 15.50 -10.01
CA HIS A 552 17.68 15.01 -8.75
C HIS A 552 17.35 15.86 -7.50
N THR A 553 16.77 17.06 -7.64
CA THR A 553 16.32 17.82 -6.45
C THR A 553 15.21 17.09 -5.70
N LYS A 554 14.38 16.29 -6.39
CA LYS A 554 13.39 15.36 -5.82
C LYS A 554 13.99 14.48 -4.72
N CYS A 555 15.18 13.94 -4.98
CA CYS A 555 15.88 13.04 -4.07
C CYS A 555 16.27 13.68 -2.73
N THR A 556 16.50 15.00 -2.70
CA THR A 556 17.03 15.71 -1.51
C THR A 556 16.11 15.71 -0.29
N SER A 557 14.83 15.38 -0.49
CA SER A 557 13.83 15.32 0.58
C SER A 557 13.69 13.93 1.23
N TRP A 558 14.36 12.91 0.70
CA TRP A 558 14.26 11.54 1.19
C TRP A 558 15.17 11.30 2.40
N PRO A 559 14.67 10.67 3.48
CA PRO A 559 15.48 10.16 4.57
C PRO A 559 16.62 9.27 4.07
N HIS A 560 17.79 9.38 4.71
CA HIS A 560 18.97 8.57 4.40
C HIS A 560 19.45 8.60 2.93
N TYR A 561 18.97 9.56 2.12
CA TYR A 561 19.48 9.86 0.79
C TYR A 561 21.00 10.10 0.80
N ASN A 562 21.71 9.47 -0.14
CA ASN A 562 23.17 9.55 -0.26
C ASN A 562 23.66 9.87 -1.68
N GLU A 563 22.99 9.35 -2.71
CA GLU A 563 23.42 9.50 -4.12
C GLU A 563 22.22 9.47 -5.07
N TRP A 564 22.36 10.02 -6.28
CA TRP A 564 21.36 9.87 -7.34
C TRP A 564 21.97 9.20 -8.58
N LYS A 565 21.15 8.47 -9.33
CA LYS A 565 21.52 7.89 -10.62
C LYS A 565 20.42 8.19 -11.63
N THR A 566 20.76 8.99 -12.64
CA THR A 566 19.87 9.26 -13.78
C THR A 566 20.26 8.40 -14.98
N PHE A 567 19.25 7.96 -15.71
CA PHE A 567 19.29 7.40 -17.05
C PHE A 567 18.53 8.37 -17.93
N THR A 568 19.17 8.93 -18.96
CA THR A 568 18.56 9.94 -19.84
C THR A 568 18.46 9.41 -21.25
N VAL A 569 17.30 9.55 -21.90
CA VAL A 569 17.08 9.07 -23.27
C VAL A 569 17.00 10.28 -24.21
N SER A 570 17.96 10.38 -25.14
CA SER A 570 18.19 11.61 -25.92
C SER A 570 17.10 11.97 -26.93
N HIS A 571 16.12 11.08 -27.14
CA HIS A 571 15.06 11.23 -28.12
C HIS A 571 13.65 11.31 -27.50
N ASP A 572 13.45 10.76 -26.29
CA ASP A 572 12.24 10.98 -25.50
C ASP A 572 12.57 11.09 -24.01
N SER A 573 12.36 12.28 -23.44
CA SER A 573 12.52 12.53 -22.00
C SER A 573 11.43 11.91 -21.13
N GLY A 574 10.36 11.35 -21.71
CA GLY A 574 9.40 10.49 -21.00
C GLY A 574 10.06 9.22 -20.44
N LEU A 575 11.11 8.74 -21.11
CA LEU A 575 11.92 7.59 -20.72
C LEU A 575 13.11 7.99 -19.81
N ASP A 576 13.20 9.25 -19.37
CA ASP A 576 14.21 9.65 -18.36
C ASP A 576 13.86 9.02 -17.00
N VAL A 577 14.80 8.28 -16.41
CA VAL A 577 14.64 7.64 -15.09
C VAL A 577 15.62 8.22 -14.09
N LEU A 578 15.11 8.70 -12.96
CA LEU A 578 15.87 9.14 -11.80
C LEU A 578 15.68 8.16 -10.64
N LEU A 579 16.76 7.47 -10.26
CA LEU A 579 16.84 6.76 -8.99
C LEU A 579 17.41 7.67 -7.90
N CYS A 580 16.69 7.74 -6.78
CA CYS A 580 17.19 8.30 -5.53
C CYS A 580 17.71 7.15 -4.66
N LEU A 581 18.95 7.25 -4.15
CA LEU A 581 19.66 6.11 -3.58
C LEU A 581 20.12 6.34 -2.14
N SER A 582 20.09 5.28 -1.33
CA SER A 582 20.74 5.19 -0.02
C SER A 582 21.82 4.13 -0.05
N MET A 583 23.00 4.40 0.51
CA MET A 583 24.06 3.41 0.65
C MET A 583 23.63 2.38 1.72
N ASN A 584 23.70 1.09 1.39
CA ASN A 584 23.56 0.02 2.39
C ASN A 584 24.85 -0.06 3.20
N TYR A 585 24.88 0.60 4.35
CA TYR A 585 26.00 0.55 5.27
C TYR A 585 26.09 -0.81 6.01
N PRO A 586 27.19 -1.11 6.73
CA PRO A 586 27.31 -2.34 7.51
C PRO A 586 26.32 -2.42 8.68
N ASP A 587 25.99 -1.26 9.25
CA ASP A 587 25.08 -1.08 10.38
C ASP A 587 24.56 0.37 10.48
N ASP A 588 23.72 0.66 11.47
CA ASP A 588 23.02 1.93 11.59
C ASP A 588 23.94 3.10 11.96
N ALA A 589 25.19 2.87 12.38
CA ALA A 589 26.17 3.97 12.50
C ALA A 589 26.46 4.61 11.13
N GLY A 590 26.27 3.87 10.04
CA GLY A 590 26.27 4.40 8.69
C GLY A 590 25.23 5.49 8.44
N TYR A 591 24.07 5.42 9.09
CA TYR A 591 23.01 6.41 8.99
C TYR A 591 23.03 7.47 10.11
N ALA A 592 23.52 7.10 11.30
CA ALA A 592 23.28 7.85 12.52
C ALA A 592 23.83 9.28 12.55
N THR A 593 23.05 10.16 13.19
CA THR A 593 23.24 11.60 13.33
C THR A 593 23.75 12.01 14.73
N GLN A 594 24.15 13.27 14.92
CA GLN A 594 24.65 13.72 16.23
C GLN A 594 23.52 13.78 17.28
N ARG A 595 23.78 13.22 18.46
CA ARG A 595 22.83 12.96 19.58
C ARG A 595 21.88 11.76 19.38
N GLU A 596 22.05 11.00 18.31
CA GLU A 596 21.27 9.78 18.10
C GLU A 596 21.71 8.67 19.08
N CYS A 597 20.76 7.86 19.55
CA CYS A 597 21.00 6.80 20.53
C CYS A 597 20.96 5.44 19.83
N LEU A 598 22.00 4.63 20.02
CA LEU A 598 22.15 3.33 19.38
C LEU A 598 22.38 2.23 20.42
N LEU A 599 21.86 1.03 20.13
CA LEU A 599 22.27 -0.19 20.79
C LEU A 599 23.55 -0.69 20.13
N LYS A 600 24.69 -0.45 20.78
CA LYS A 600 25.98 -1.02 20.39
C LYS A 600 26.12 -2.43 20.96
N SER A 601 26.26 -3.40 20.07
CA SER A 601 26.64 -4.78 20.39
C SER A 601 28.15 -5.03 20.13
N GLY A 602 28.65 -6.20 20.53
CA GLY A 602 30.03 -6.64 20.27
C GLY A 602 31.14 -5.74 20.85
N SER A 603 32.38 -5.96 20.39
CA SER A 603 33.57 -5.22 20.86
C SER A 603 34.64 -5.10 19.78
N GLY A 604 35.53 -4.11 19.91
CA GLY A 604 36.55 -3.81 18.90
C GLY A 604 35.96 -3.54 17.51
N GLY A 605 36.68 -3.95 16.46
CA GLY A 605 36.22 -3.90 15.07
C GLY A 605 35.20 -4.98 14.68
N GLN A 606 34.54 -5.59 15.66
CA GLN A 606 33.39 -6.50 15.50
C GLN A 606 32.18 -5.98 16.30
N ALA A 607 32.17 -4.69 16.61
CA ALA A 607 31.03 -4.01 17.20
C ALA A 607 30.04 -3.59 16.11
N THR A 608 28.77 -3.94 16.29
CA THR A 608 27.66 -3.45 15.46
C THR A 608 26.82 -2.44 16.23
N PHE A 609 26.18 -1.52 15.51
CA PHE A 609 25.35 -0.45 16.06
C PHE A 609 23.95 -0.51 15.44
N THR A 610 22.91 -0.56 16.29
CA THR A 610 21.51 -0.66 15.83
C THR A 610 20.66 0.47 16.40
N ASN A 611 19.90 1.17 15.57
CA ASN A 611 18.91 2.15 16.02
C ASN A 611 17.63 1.40 16.46
N VAL A 612 17.46 1.28 17.77
CA VAL A 612 16.30 0.60 18.39
C VAL A 612 15.13 1.55 18.68
N GLY A 613 15.11 2.74 18.06
CA GLY A 613 14.06 3.75 18.18
C GLY A 613 13.93 4.39 19.57
N SER A 614 14.84 4.10 20.51
CA SER A 614 14.73 4.55 21.90
C SER A 614 16.08 4.64 22.60
N CYS A 615 16.38 5.82 23.17
CA CYS A 615 17.53 6.01 24.06
C CYS A 615 17.47 5.15 25.33
N ALA A 616 16.28 4.74 25.79
CA ALA A 616 16.12 3.89 26.98
C ALA A 616 16.40 2.40 26.70
N ALA A 617 16.47 1.98 25.43
CA ALA A 617 16.88 0.64 24.99
C ALA A 617 18.28 0.64 24.34
N SER A 618 18.92 1.81 24.25
CA SER A 618 20.26 2.03 23.72
C SER A 618 21.31 1.95 24.83
N ASN A 619 22.59 1.86 24.46
CA ASN A 619 23.71 1.89 25.41
C ASN A 619 24.86 2.82 24.99
N VAL A 620 24.74 3.48 23.83
CA VAL A 620 25.63 4.57 23.40
C VAL A 620 24.82 5.73 22.79
N VAL A 621 25.39 6.93 22.85
CA VAL A 621 24.92 8.12 22.15
C VAL A 621 26.01 8.63 21.20
N VAL A 622 25.62 9.01 19.98
CA VAL A 622 26.53 9.56 18.96
C VAL A 622 26.93 10.99 19.34
N THR A 623 28.23 11.21 19.57
CA THR A 623 28.77 12.51 19.97
C THR A 623 29.29 13.33 18.78
N GLY A 624 29.57 12.69 17.63
CA GLY A 624 30.02 13.36 16.41
C GLY A 624 30.05 12.45 15.19
N ARG A 625 30.04 13.04 13.99
CA ARG A 625 30.14 12.36 12.69
C ARG A 625 31.02 13.16 11.75
N THR A 626 31.82 12.47 10.93
CA THR A 626 32.55 13.05 9.79
C THR A 626 32.58 12.05 8.63
N SER A 627 32.63 12.51 7.38
CA SER A 627 32.76 11.64 6.20
C SER A 627 34.19 11.12 5.95
N ARG A 628 35.15 11.46 6.83
CA ARG A 628 36.53 10.99 6.71
C ARG A 628 36.66 9.58 7.30
N TYR A 629 37.18 8.63 6.52
CA TYR A 629 37.53 7.30 6.99
C TYR A 629 38.64 7.33 8.06
N ARG A 630 38.57 6.46 9.06
CA ARG A 630 39.55 6.29 10.17
C ARG A 630 39.95 7.59 10.89
N ALA A 631 39.05 8.56 10.99
CA ALA A 631 39.29 9.87 11.60
C ALA A 631 39.27 9.83 13.15
N ALA A 632 39.96 8.87 13.77
CA ALA A 632 39.95 8.64 15.22
C ALA A 632 40.24 9.90 16.07
N SER A 633 41.14 10.77 15.59
CA SER A 633 41.51 12.02 16.25
C SER A 633 40.38 13.07 16.30
N PHE A 634 39.35 12.96 15.46
CA PHE A 634 38.15 13.81 15.53
C PHE A 634 37.26 13.45 16.73
N CYS A 635 37.31 12.21 17.21
CA CYS A 635 36.54 11.75 18.38
C CYS A 635 37.22 12.02 19.73
N GLY A 636 38.52 12.34 19.73
CA GLY A 636 39.27 12.67 20.94
C GLY A 636 39.33 11.52 21.95
N ASN A 637 38.53 11.62 23.01
CA ASN A 637 38.42 10.61 24.07
C ASN A 637 37.16 9.73 23.97
N ASP A 638 36.26 10.01 23.03
CA ASP A 638 35.07 9.18 22.80
C ASP A 638 35.44 7.92 22.01
N GLY A 639 34.61 6.88 22.15
CA GLY A 639 34.70 5.70 21.29
C GLY A 639 34.39 6.07 19.83
N TRP A 640 34.84 5.25 18.88
CA TRP A 640 34.57 5.49 17.47
C TRP A 640 34.32 4.21 16.68
N THR A 641 33.71 4.35 15.52
CA THR A 641 33.55 3.32 14.48
C THR A 641 33.71 3.98 13.09
N THR A 642 34.08 3.20 12.07
CA THR A 642 34.34 3.72 10.72
C THR A 642 34.11 2.66 9.65
N TRP A 643 33.68 3.08 8.47
CA TRP A 643 33.64 2.25 7.26
C TRP A 643 33.78 3.14 6.02
N GLU A 644 34.18 2.53 4.91
CA GLU A 644 34.48 3.17 3.62
C GLU A 644 34.11 2.19 2.50
N PRO A 645 33.18 2.55 1.57
CA PRO A 645 32.91 1.77 0.37
C PRO A 645 33.97 2.06 -0.69
N THR A 646 34.42 1.00 -1.39
CA THR A 646 35.58 1.04 -2.30
C THR A 646 35.46 2.09 -3.40
N ASP A 647 34.34 2.11 -4.12
CA ASP A 647 34.16 2.99 -5.30
C ASP A 647 33.48 4.33 -4.94
N TYR A 648 33.08 4.52 -3.67
CA TYR A 648 32.33 5.68 -3.20
C TYR A 648 32.93 6.32 -1.92
N PRO A 649 34.25 6.60 -1.85
CA PRO A 649 34.91 7.05 -0.61
C PRO A 649 34.37 8.39 -0.04
N ALA A 650 33.61 9.17 -0.82
CA ALA A 650 32.88 10.34 -0.32
C ALA A 650 31.76 9.97 0.69
N LEU A 651 31.22 8.75 0.61
CA LEU A 651 30.21 8.17 1.50
C LEU A 651 30.83 7.37 2.67
N ALA A 652 32.15 7.41 2.84
CA ALA A 652 32.79 6.88 4.04
C ALA A 652 32.31 7.63 5.31
N TYR A 653 32.51 7.03 6.48
CA TYR A 653 32.22 7.70 7.76
C TYR A 653 33.23 7.36 8.85
N THR A 654 33.41 8.29 9.78
CA THR A 654 33.79 8.01 11.17
C THR A 654 32.72 8.59 12.08
N VAL A 655 32.17 7.75 12.97
CA VAL A 655 31.17 8.12 13.97
C VAL A 655 31.76 7.97 15.36
N CYS A 656 31.66 9.03 16.14
CA CYS A 656 32.08 9.11 17.53
C CYS A 656 30.90 8.80 18.46
N TRP A 657 31.12 8.04 19.53
CA TRP A 657 30.07 7.60 20.44
C TRP A 657 30.59 7.52 21.88
N ARG A 658 29.68 7.73 22.84
CA ARG A 658 29.93 7.56 24.27
C ARG A 658 28.88 6.64 24.88
N SER A 659 29.29 5.76 25.79
CA SER A 659 28.34 4.95 26.55
C SER A 659 27.43 5.83 27.41
N THR A 660 26.16 5.43 27.51
CA THR A 660 25.10 6.11 28.27
C THR A 660 24.85 5.44 29.62
#